data_AF-A0A8D2DX15-F1
#
_entry.id   AF-A0A8D2DX15-F1
#
_cell.length_a   1.000
_cell.length_b   1.000
_cell.length_c   1.000
_cell.angle_alpha   90.00
_cell.angle_beta   90.00
_cell.angle_gamma   90.00
#
_symmetry.space_group_name_H-M   'P 1'
#
loop_
_entity.id
_entity.type
_entity.pdbx_description
1 polymer ?
#
loop_
_entity_poly.entity_id
_entity_poly.type
_entity_poly.pdbx_seq_one_letter_code
_entity_poly.pdbx_strand_id
1 'polypeptide(L)'
;MGPARSALLPLLLLLLGAGAWAEDEVLENATPSCPKEATQFKHLRKYMYNYEAESSSGVSGTADSRSITKINCKVELEVPQLCSFILKTNQCSLKEVYGFNPEGKALLKKTKNSEEFAAAMSKYELRLAIPEGRQVFLYPEKDEPKHILNIKRGIISALLVPPETEEAKQEVFMDSVYGNCSTQVTVTTRKGNVATEISTERDLQQCDGFQPISTGVSPLALTLGLVRRQSTLLSSKQSCQYTLDSKRKHVSEAICKEQHLLLPFSYKNKYGMTTHITQTLKLEDTPKINSRFFNAGAEKVGLAFESTKSTLPPKQAEAVLKTLQELKKLSISEQNAQRANLFNKLVTELRGLNEEAVKSLLPQLIEVSSPITLQALVQCGQPQCYTHILQWLKSEKAHPLLIDVVTYLVALIPEPSTQRLREIFNMAREQQSRATLYALSHVVNSYHKMTQAVTQDLQDVANYLLEQIRNECTGDEDHTYLILRVIGNMGRTMEQVMPRLKSSVLKCIKSAKPSLLIQKAAIQALRKMELREEVRGILLQSFVDGTAPVDKRLAAYLMLMRGPSQSDISKITRLLLREQNDQVKNFVASHIANILNSEELDIQELKNLVKEALKESQLPTVMDFRKFSQNYQLSKSVSLPSLDPVSAKIEGNLIFDPSHYLPKESMLKTTLAVFGFAPTDLIEIGLEGKGFEPTLEALFGKKGFFPDSVNKALYWVNGQVPDHVSKVLVDHFDYTKDDKHEQDMVNGIMPIVEKLINDLRSKEIPEARAYLRILGEELGFVRLQDLQLLGRLLLSDLPDSLKILATQSKESACISLKDTSSL
;
A
#
# COMPACT_ATOMS: atom_id res chain seq x y z
N MET A 1 42.22 28.19 -3.83
CA MET A 1 43.35 27.72 -4.66
C MET A 1 44.22 26.81 -3.82
N GLY A 2 44.48 25.60 -4.30
CA GLY A 2 45.52 24.69 -3.78
C GLY A 2 45.11 23.76 -2.60
N PRO A 3 45.64 22.52 -2.53
CA PRO A 3 44.88 21.33 -2.11
C PRO A 3 45.56 20.48 -1.00
N ALA A 4 44.90 19.41 -0.50
CA ALA A 4 45.44 18.03 -0.36
C ALA A 4 44.70 17.12 0.66
N ARG A 5 44.25 15.96 0.13
CA ARG A 5 44.41 14.56 0.60
C ARG A 5 44.11 14.11 2.06
N SER A 6 43.10 13.23 2.13
CA SER A 6 43.13 11.83 2.62
C SER A 6 43.33 11.47 4.10
N ALA A 7 42.33 10.73 4.63
CA ALA A 7 42.43 9.39 5.26
C ALA A 7 41.94 9.22 6.73
N LEU A 8 41.09 8.17 6.89
CA LEU A 8 41.00 7.20 7.99
C LEU A 8 40.44 7.60 9.39
N LEU A 9 39.29 6.98 9.73
CA LEU A 9 38.77 6.64 11.07
C LEU A 9 39.75 5.68 11.83
N PRO A 10 39.62 5.36 13.16
CA PRO A 10 38.37 5.32 13.95
C PRO A 10 38.46 5.70 15.47
N LEU A 11 37.28 5.62 16.10
CA LEU A 11 36.96 5.54 17.54
C LEU A 11 37.98 4.77 18.41
N LEU A 12 38.33 5.35 19.57
CA LEU A 12 38.27 4.74 20.90
C LEU A 12 38.90 5.72 21.90
N LEU A 13 38.11 6.31 22.80
CA LEU A 13 38.50 6.83 24.13
C LEU A 13 37.41 7.81 24.57
N LEU A 14 36.60 7.41 25.55
CA LEU A 14 36.09 8.23 26.66
C LEU A 14 34.91 7.51 27.32
N LEU A 15 35.24 6.42 28.00
CA LEU A 15 34.50 5.91 29.15
C LEU A 15 35.51 5.81 30.28
N LEU A 16 35.40 6.70 31.26
CA LEU A 16 35.95 6.74 32.63
C LEU A 16 35.71 8.21 33.05
N GLY A 17 34.87 8.60 34.01
CA GLY A 17 34.38 7.91 35.18
C GLY A 17 34.67 8.81 36.40
N ALA A 18 33.63 9.51 36.85
CA ALA A 18 33.40 10.04 38.21
C ALA A 18 34.27 11.18 38.77
N GLY A 19 33.56 12.18 39.33
CA GLY A 19 34.10 13.15 40.27
C GLY A 19 33.34 14.48 40.24
N ALA A 20 32.22 14.55 40.97
CA ALA A 20 31.53 15.80 41.27
C ALA A 20 32.47 16.79 41.98
N TRP A 21 32.16 18.08 41.95
CA TRP A 21 31.70 18.90 43.09
C TRP A 21 30.97 20.13 42.52
N ALA A 22 29.83 20.42 43.13
CA ALA A 22 28.92 21.49 42.73
C ALA A 22 29.35 22.82 43.37
N GLU A 23 29.34 23.89 42.57
CA GLU A 23 29.09 25.25 43.05
C GLU A 23 27.97 25.82 42.18
N ASP A 24 26.88 26.21 42.84
CA ASP A 24 25.67 26.80 42.26
C ASP A 24 25.98 28.13 41.56
N GLU A 25 25.97 28.13 40.23
CA GLU A 25 25.62 29.33 39.47
C GLU A 25 24.13 29.25 39.11
N VAL A 26 23.35 30.05 39.84
CA VAL A 26 21.96 30.37 39.55
C VAL A 26 21.90 30.97 38.14
N LEU A 27 21.55 30.13 37.16
CA LEU A 27 21.24 30.57 35.81
C LEU A 27 19.91 31.33 35.87
N GLU A 28 19.98 32.66 35.95
CA GLU A 28 18.83 33.53 35.72
C GLU A 28 18.15 33.12 34.40
N ASN A 29 16.87 32.76 34.51
CA ASN A 29 16.00 32.46 33.37
C ASN A 29 16.01 33.65 32.40
N ALA A 30 16.77 33.55 31.32
CA ALA A 30 16.69 34.46 30.19
C ALA A 30 15.27 34.39 29.62
N THR A 31 14.49 35.44 29.84
CA THR A 31 13.17 35.61 29.25
C THR A 31 13.33 35.72 27.72
N PRO A 32 12.56 34.98 26.90
CA PRO A 32 12.65 35.09 25.45
C PRO A 32 12.40 36.54 25.03
N SER A 33 13.37 37.15 24.35
CA SER A 33 13.30 38.53 23.86
C SER A 33 12.18 38.65 22.82
N CYS A 34 11.08 39.32 23.18
CA CYS A 34 9.99 39.66 22.27
C CYS A 34 10.27 41.05 21.63
N PRO A 35 10.57 41.13 20.32
CA PRO A 35 10.82 42.41 19.67
C PRO A 35 9.53 43.25 19.68
N LYS A 36 9.59 44.48 20.23
CA LYS A 36 8.43 45.40 20.31
C LYS A 36 7.83 45.74 18.94
N GLU A 37 8.62 45.62 17.88
CA GLU A 37 8.24 45.89 16.49
C GLU A 37 7.52 44.71 15.83
N ALA A 38 7.64 43.49 16.39
CA ALA A 38 7.07 42.27 15.82
C ALA A 38 5.64 41.96 16.31
N THR A 39 5.15 42.63 17.36
CA THR A 39 3.84 42.30 17.96
C THR A 39 2.69 43.11 17.35
N GLN A 40 1.80 42.44 16.62
CA GLN A 40 0.60 43.06 16.02
C GLN A 40 -0.49 43.41 17.03
N PHE A 41 -0.47 42.76 18.19
CA PHE A 41 -1.42 42.98 19.27
C PHE A 41 -0.76 43.81 20.39
N LYS A 42 -1.46 44.84 20.84
CA LYS A 42 -0.96 45.78 21.84
C LYS A 42 -1.12 45.20 23.24
N HIS A 43 -0.08 45.38 24.05
CA HIS A 43 -0.10 45.09 25.47
C HIS A 43 -1.27 45.79 26.20
N LEU A 44 -1.85 45.13 27.20
CA LEU A 44 -2.98 45.61 28.00
C LEU A 44 -4.24 45.92 27.18
N ARG A 45 -4.44 45.13 26.12
CA ARG A 45 -5.68 45.11 25.35
C ARG A 45 -6.30 43.73 25.34
N LYS A 46 -7.60 43.72 25.16
CA LYS A 46 -8.39 42.54 24.82
C LYS A 46 -9.00 42.78 23.45
N TYR A 47 -8.98 41.78 22.59
CA TYR A 47 -9.52 41.81 21.25
C TYR A 47 -10.70 40.84 21.17
N MET A 48 -11.88 41.34 20.82
CA MET A 48 -13.10 40.54 20.74
C MET A 48 -13.43 40.28 19.28
N TYR A 49 -13.42 39.01 18.86
CA TYR A 49 -13.71 38.57 17.50
C TYR A 49 -14.99 37.76 17.43
N ASN A 50 -15.75 37.93 16.34
CA ASN A 50 -16.70 36.93 15.88
C ASN A 50 -15.98 35.91 15.00
N TYR A 51 -16.01 34.65 15.41
CA TYR A 51 -15.44 33.52 14.68
C TYR A 51 -16.52 32.71 14.01
N GLU A 52 -16.36 32.47 12.71
CA GLU A 52 -17.16 31.52 11.95
C GLU A 52 -16.24 30.53 11.24
N ALA A 53 -16.56 29.25 11.30
CA ALA A 53 -15.91 28.22 10.49
C ALA A 53 -16.96 27.35 9.83
N GLU A 54 -16.84 27.14 8.53
CA GLU A 54 -17.74 26.31 7.73
C GLU A 54 -16.92 25.29 6.95
N SER A 55 -17.31 24.02 7.03
CA SER A 55 -16.78 22.94 6.21
C SER A 55 -17.90 22.41 5.32
N SER A 56 -17.63 22.30 4.03
CA SER A 56 -18.58 21.86 3.00
C SER A 56 -17.93 20.80 2.12
N SER A 57 -18.48 19.59 2.09
CA SER A 57 -17.97 18.48 1.29
C SER A 57 -19.03 18.01 0.30
N GLY A 58 -18.63 17.78 -0.95
CA GLY A 58 -19.51 17.29 -2.02
C GLY A 58 -18.82 17.19 -3.36
N VAL A 59 -19.58 16.89 -4.41
CA VAL A 59 -19.06 16.87 -5.79
C VAL A 59 -19.22 18.26 -6.40
N SER A 60 -18.11 18.85 -6.86
CA SER A 60 -18.14 20.15 -7.55
C SER A 60 -19.00 20.06 -8.82
N GLY A 61 -20.00 20.93 -8.93
CA GLY A 61 -20.92 20.99 -10.07
C GLY A 61 -22.31 20.38 -9.82
N THR A 62 -22.49 19.61 -8.74
CA THR A 62 -23.83 19.17 -8.30
C THR A 62 -24.36 20.10 -7.21
N ALA A 63 -25.61 20.55 -7.32
CA ALA A 63 -26.24 21.45 -6.36
C ALA A 63 -26.82 20.70 -5.13
N ASP A 64 -27.20 19.43 -5.29
CA ASP A 64 -28.24 18.84 -4.43
C ASP A 64 -27.75 17.92 -3.30
N SER A 65 -26.43 17.70 -3.17
CA SER A 65 -25.89 16.79 -2.13
C SER A 65 -24.55 17.27 -1.59
N ARG A 66 -24.59 18.14 -0.57
CA ARG A 66 -23.40 18.58 0.18
C ARG A 66 -23.59 18.34 1.67
N SER A 67 -22.54 17.87 2.33
CA SER A 67 -22.48 17.87 3.79
C SER A 67 -21.90 19.20 4.24
N ILE A 68 -22.59 19.92 5.14
CA ILE A 68 -22.11 21.20 5.67
C ILE A 68 -22.17 21.18 7.20
N THR A 69 -21.05 21.55 7.82
CA THR A 69 -20.94 21.79 9.27
C THR A 69 -20.45 23.21 9.51
N LYS A 70 -21.09 23.92 10.43
CA LYS A 70 -20.76 25.30 10.76
C LYS A 70 -20.58 25.51 12.27
N ILE A 71 -19.48 26.16 12.64
CA ILE A 71 -19.16 26.62 13.99
C ILE A 71 -19.26 28.14 14.02
N ASN A 72 -19.91 28.67 15.05
CA ASN A 72 -19.90 30.09 15.37
C ASN A 72 -19.44 30.23 16.83
N CYS A 73 -18.50 31.11 17.12
CA CYS A 73 -18.04 31.41 18.49
C CYS A 73 -17.69 32.88 18.62
N LYS A 74 -17.76 33.40 19.85
CA LYS A 74 -17.11 34.64 20.23
C LYS A 74 -15.75 34.32 20.83
N VAL A 75 -14.72 35.01 20.35
CA VAL A 75 -13.32 34.75 20.71
C VAL A 75 -12.74 36.00 21.35
N GLU A 76 -12.21 35.88 22.55
CA GLU A 76 -11.52 36.95 23.26
C GLU A 76 -10.03 36.62 23.35
N LEU A 77 -9.19 37.51 22.82
CA LEU A 77 -7.74 37.41 22.91
C LEU A 77 -7.21 38.53 23.81
N GLU A 78 -6.79 38.18 25.02
CA GLU A 78 -6.18 39.10 25.98
C GLU A 78 -4.66 39.11 25.82
N VAL A 79 -4.04 40.30 25.96
CA VAL A 79 -2.58 40.50 25.85
C VAL A 79 -2.02 41.00 27.18
N PRO A 80 -1.89 40.12 28.20
CA PRO A 80 -1.37 40.49 29.52
C PRO A 80 0.10 40.88 29.48
N GLN A 81 0.90 40.30 28.59
CA GLN A 81 2.31 40.61 28.35
C GLN A 81 2.60 40.58 26.85
N LEU A 82 3.69 41.20 26.39
CA LEU A 82 4.08 41.13 24.98
C LEU A 82 4.39 39.67 24.59
N CYS A 83 3.98 39.26 23.38
CA CYS A 83 4.10 37.89 22.87
C CYS A 83 3.39 36.81 23.72
N SER A 84 2.61 37.17 24.74
CA SER A 84 1.92 36.22 25.64
C SER A 84 0.43 36.55 25.70
N PHE A 85 -0.41 35.55 25.46
CA PHE A 85 -1.82 35.74 25.21
C PHE A 85 -2.68 34.76 26.01
N ILE A 86 -3.91 35.18 26.28
CA ILE A 86 -4.95 34.31 26.86
C ILE A 86 -6.14 34.33 25.90
N LEU A 87 -6.47 33.16 25.35
CA LEU A 87 -7.59 32.94 24.46
C LEU A 87 -8.78 32.39 25.26
N LYS A 88 -9.91 33.08 25.19
CA LYS A 88 -11.20 32.61 25.70
C LYS A 88 -12.18 32.46 24.56
N THR A 89 -12.96 31.40 24.58
CA THR A 89 -14.00 31.15 23.58
C THR A 89 -15.34 30.97 24.28
N ASN A 90 -16.31 31.80 23.94
CA ASN A 90 -17.64 31.76 24.53
C ASN A 90 -18.72 31.86 23.44
N GLN A 91 -19.98 31.68 23.84
CA GLN A 91 -21.15 31.76 22.93
C GLN A 91 -20.99 30.87 21.67
N CYS A 92 -20.39 29.70 21.84
CA CYS A 92 -20.16 28.79 20.74
C CYS A 92 -21.47 28.06 20.33
N SER A 93 -21.62 27.76 19.04
CA SER A 93 -22.69 26.91 18.53
C SER A 93 -22.20 26.06 17.38
N LEU A 94 -22.72 24.83 17.31
CA LEU A 94 -22.40 23.84 16.27
C LEU A 94 -23.68 23.52 15.48
N LYS A 95 -23.64 23.77 14.18
CA LYS A 95 -24.77 23.58 13.26
C LYS A 95 -24.42 22.61 12.14
N GLU A 96 -25.41 21.86 11.69
CA GLU A 96 -25.31 20.92 10.57
C GLU A 96 -26.41 21.18 9.54
N VAL A 97 -26.17 20.79 8.30
CA VAL A 97 -27.19 20.84 7.25
C VAL A 97 -28.32 19.84 7.51
N TYR A 98 -29.56 20.27 7.32
CA TYR A 98 -30.74 19.38 7.42
C TYR A 98 -31.61 19.38 6.15
N GLY A 99 -31.30 20.25 5.20
CA GLY A 99 -32.00 20.33 3.92
C GLY A 99 -31.44 21.46 3.07
N PHE A 100 -31.93 21.55 1.85
CA PHE A 100 -31.66 22.64 0.92
C PHE A 100 -32.99 23.28 0.54
N ASN A 101 -33.01 24.61 0.41
CA ASN A 101 -34.18 25.31 -0.11
C ASN A 101 -34.25 25.15 -1.65
N PRO A 102 -35.36 25.53 -2.32
CA PRO A 102 -35.51 25.44 -3.77
C PRO A 102 -34.44 26.21 -4.56
N GLU A 103 -33.82 27.23 -3.94
CA GLU A 103 -32.70 27.99 -4.51
C GLU A 103 -31.32 27.33 -4.30
N GLY A 104 -31.26 26.12 -3.73
CA GLY A 104 -30.03 25.37 -3.50
C GLY A 104 -29.17 25.86 -2.32
N LYS A 105 -29.70 26.75 -1.47
CA LYS A 105 -29.05 27.22 -0.25
C LYS A 105 -29.27 26.24 0.89
N ALA A 106 -28.18 25.92 1.58
CA ALA A 106 -28.19 25.02 2.72
C ALA A 106 -28.98 25.61 3.90
N LEU A 107 -29.90 24.81 4.45
CA LEU A 107 -30.62 25.09 5.67
C LEU A 107 -29.88 24.40 6.83
N LEU A 108 -29.45 25.19 7.81
CA LEU A 108 -28.64 24.74 8.94
C LEU A 108 -29.45 24.71 10.23
N LYS A 109 -29.33 23.64 11.01
CA LYS A 109 -29.93 23.51 12.35
C LYS A 109 -28.84 23.29 13.40
N LYS A 110 -29.12 23.67 14.65
CA LYS A 110 -28.24 23.31 15.78
C LYS A 110 -28.17 21.77 15.92
N THR A 111 -26.97 21.26 16.13
CA THR A 111 -26.74 19.83 16.41
C THR A 111 -27.24 19.48 17.82
N LYS A 112 -27.55 18.19 18.06
CA LYS A 112 -28.00 17.70 19.38
C LYS A 112 -26.98 17.98 20.49
N ASN A 113 -25.69 17.96 20.16
CA ASN A 113 -24.59 18.13 21.13
C ASN A 113 -24.04 19.57 21.15
N SER A 114 -24.74 20.55 20.55
CA SER A 114 -24.23 21.92 20.44
C SER A 114 -24.00 22.60 21.80
N GLU A 115 -24.82 22.30 22.80
CA GLU A 115 -24.70 22.91 24.13
C GLU A 115 -23.54 22.29 24.93
N GLU A 116 -23.33 20.97 24.83
CA GLU A 116 -22.16 20.28 25.37
C GLU A 116 -20.87 20.81 24.74
N PHE A 117 -20.86 20.96 23.41
CA PHE A 117 -19.76 21.58 22.68
C PHE A 117 -19.46 23.01 23.17
N ALA A 118 -20.51 23.84 23.35
CA ALA A 118 -20.36 25.21 23.84
C ALA A 118 -19.78 25.27 25.26
N ALA A 119 -20.24 24.38 26.15
CA ALA A 119 -19.70 24.24 27.49
C ALA A 119 -18.23 23.82 27.47
N ALA A 120 -17.87 22.84 26.63
CA ALA A 120 -16.49 22.35 26.52
C ALA A 120 -15.54 23.43 25.97
N MET A 121 -15.95 24.20 24.94
CA MET A 121 -15.17 25.32 24.40
C MET A 121 -14.92 26.41 25.46
N SER A 122 -15.91 26.72 26.30
CA SER A 122 -15.83 27.81 27.28
C SER A 122 -15.25 27.43 28.64
N LYS A 123 -15.07 26.13 28.93
CA LYS A 123 -14.64 25.63 30.23
C LYS A 123 -13.25 26.11 30.66
N TYR A 124 -12.28 26.07 29.74
CA TYR A 124 -10.89 26.40 30.02
C TYR A 124 -10.41 27.54 29.11
N GLU A 125 -9.73 28.52 29.67
CA GLU A 125 -8.97 29.51 28.91
C GLU A 125 -7.66 28.88 28.41
N LEU A 126 -7.25 29.22 27.19
CA LEU A 126 -6.01 28.70 26.60
C LEU A 126 -4.93 29.78 26.63
N ARG A 127 -3.82 29.49 27.32
CA ARG A 127 -2.67 30.40 27.36
C ARG A 127 -1.72 30.05 26.23
N LEU A 128 -1.16 31.05 25.57
CA LEU A 128 -0.19 30.84 24.50
C LEU A 128 0.91 31.89 24.51
N ALA A 129 2.08 31.52 24.00
CA ALA A 129 3.21 32.39 23.81
C ALA A 129 3.74 32.26 22.37
N ILE A 130 4.11 33.38 21.78
CA ILE A 130 4.65 33.46 20.41
C ILE A 130 6.01 34.18 20.46
N PRO A 131 7.06 33.54 20.99
CA PRO A 131 8.39 34.13 20.98
C PRO A 131 8.84 34.38 19.54
N GLU A 132 9.49 35.52 19.31
CA GLU A 132 10.06 35.93 18.01
C GLU A 132 9.05 36.01 16.84
N GLY A 133 7.73 35.93 17.12
CA GLY A 133 6.67 36.06 16.12
C GLY A 133 6.52 34.89 15.14
N ARG A 134 7.23 33.76 15.36
CA ARG A 134 7.25 32.63 14.42
C ARG A 134 6.75 31.31 15.01
N GLN A 135 7.22 30.98 16.22
CA GLN A 135 6.92 29.70 16.85
C GLN A 135 5.81 29.86 17.90
N VAL A 136 4.83 28.96 17.91
CA VAL A 136 3.68 29.05 18.80
C VAL A 136 3.70 27.95 19.85
N PHE A 137 3.73 28.36 21.11
CA PHE A 137 3.63 27.48 22.26
C PHE A 137 2.29 27.66 22.96
N LEU A 138 1.60 26.56 23.21
CA LEU A 138 0.32 26.51 23.90
C LEU A 138 0.48 25.87 25.27
N TYR A 139 -0.28 26.36 26.24
CA TYR A 139 -0.33 25.86 27.61
C TYR A 139 -1.78 25.53 27.98
N PRO A 140 -2.30 24.36 27.52
CA PRO A 140 -3.64 23.91 27.82
C PRO A 140 -3.78 23.45 29.28
N GLU A 141 -5.01 23.40 29.77
CA GLU A 141 -5.31 22.72 31.03
C GLU A 141 -5.32 21.20 30.82
N LYS A 142 -4.85 20.44 31.81
CA LYS A 142 -4.68 18.97 31.72
C LYS A 142 -5.96 18.23 31.33
N ASP A 143 -7.11 18.76 31.76
CA ASP A 143 -8.43 18.17 31.54
C ASP A 143 -9.12 18.70 30.26
N GLU A 144 -8.44 19.53 29.45
CA GLU A 144 -9.00 20.04 28.20
C GLU A 144 -9.05 18.91 27.14
N PRO A 145 -10.24 18.60 26.58
CA PRO A 145 -10.32 17.57 25.57
C PRO A 145 -9.53 17.96 24.32
N LYS A 146 -8.69 17.06 23.82
CA LYS A 146 -7.82 17.33 22.65
C LYS A 146 -8.57 17.82 21.41
N HIS A 147 -9.79 17.35 21.17
CA HIS A 147 -10.59 17.80 20.01
C HIS A 147 -11.04 19.25 20.17
N ILE A 148 -11.29 19.72 21.40
CA ILE A 148 -11.56 21.13 21.71
C ILE A 148 -10.30 21.97 21.54
N LEU A 149 -9.16 21.49 22.06
CA LEU A 149 -7.87 22.14 21.89
C LEU A 149 -7.51 22.30 20.40
N ASN A 150 -7.77 21.29 19.56
CA ASN A 150 -7.55 21.37 18.11
C ASN A 150 -8.40 22.44 17.41
N ILE A 151 -9.63 22.68 17.87
CA ILE A 151 -10.46 23.77 17.35
C ILE A 151 -9.86 25.13 17.75
N LYS A 152 -9.37 25.25 18.99
CA LYS A 152 -8.65 26.46 19.45
C LYS A 152 -7.33 26.67 18.70
N ARG A 153 -6.59 25.61 18.37
CA ARG A 153 -5.41 25.65 17.47
C ARG A 153 -5.78 26.22 16.11
N GLY A 154 -6.91 25.81 15.54
CA GLY A 154 -7.43 26.37 14.28
C GLY A 154 -7.71 27.87 14.36
N ILE A 155 -8.36 28.32 15.44
CA ILE A 155 -8.60 29.76 15.68
C ILE A 155 -7.28 30.54 15.78
N ILE A 156 -6.32 30.03 16.55
CA ILE A 156 -5.00 30.65 16.71
C ILE A 156 -4.28 30.70 15.37
N SER A 157 -4.24 29.60 14.61
CA SER A 157 -3.59 29.53 13.31
C SER A 157 -4.17 30.53 12.30
N ALA A 158 -5.45 30.87 12.39
CA ALA A 158 -6.10 31.88 11.56
C ALA A 158 -5.87 33.32 12.05
N LEU A 159 -5.35 33.53 13.26
CA LEU A 159 -4.92 34.84 13.79
C LEU A 159 -3.42 35.12 13.56
N LEU A 160 -2.65 34.11 13.16
CA LEU A 160 -1.21 34.23 12.91
C LEU A 160 -0.94 34.89 11.55
N VAL A 161 -0.76 36.20 11.59
CA VAL A 161 -0.34 36.96 10.43
C VAL A 161 1.19 36.90 10.29
N PRO A 162 1.72 36.79 9.07
CA PRO A 162 3.16 36.84 8.85
C PRO A 162 3.81 38.14 9.34
N PRO A 163 5.11 38.11 9.70
CA PRO A 163 5.84 39.33 10.02
C PRO A 163 5.92 40.27 8.81
N GLU A 164 5.79 41.58 9.06
CA GLU A 164 5.90 42.62 8.04
C GLU A 164 7.35 42.71 7.55
N THR A 165 7.57 42.60 6.24
CA THR A 165 8.87 42.81 5.59
C THR A 165 8.76 43.89 4.50
N GLU A 166 9.89 44.41 4.03
CA GLU A 166 9.90 45.42 2.96
C GLU A 166 9.47 44.83 1.60
N GLU A 167 9.76 43.54 1.39
CA GLU A 167 9.44 42.82 0.16
C GLU A 167 7.94 42.64 -0.01
N ALA A 168 7.44 42.89 -1.23
CA ALA A 168 6.02 42.73 -1.54
C ALA A 168 5.59 41.25 -1.63
N LYS A 169 6.54 40.35 -1.94
CA LYS A 169 6.34 38.91 -2.00
C LYS A 169 7.53 38.21 -1.40
N GLN A 170 7.29 37.25 -0.53
CA GLN A 170 8.33 36.43 0.10
C GLN A 170 7.79 35.04 0.44
N GLU A 171 8.70 34.10 0.64
CA GLU A 171 8.39 32.77 1.15
C GLU A 171 8.94 32.64 2.57
N VAL A 172 8.08 32.29 3.53
CA VAL A 172 8.44 32.18 4.95
C VAL A 172 7.87 30.89 5.55
N PHE A 173 8.62 30.32 6.48
CA PHE A 173 8.18 29.17 7.26
C PHE A 173 7.39 29.64 8.49
N MET A 174 6.20 29.07 8.69
CA MET A 174 5.30 29.44 9.78
C MET A 174 4.62 28.21 10.38
N ASP A 175 4.44 28.25 11.70
CA ASP A 175 3.63 27.27 12.41
C ASP A 175 2.15 27.40 12.01
N SER A 176 1.51 26.24 11.85
CA SER A 176 0.08 26.11 11.56
C SER A 176 -0.48 24.86 12.24
N VAL A 177 -1.79 24.63 12.08
CA VAL A 177 -2.40 23.34 12.47
C VAL A 177 -1.85 22.15 11.70
N TYR A 178 -1.18 22.36 10.57
CA TYR A 178 -0.51 21.33 9.78
C TYR A 178 0.98 21.23 10.07
N GLY A 179 1.45 21.80 11.18
CA GLY A 179 2.86 21.89 11.53
C GLY A 179 3.53 23.10 10.86
N ASN A 180 4.83 22.98 10.59
CA ASN A 180 5.61 24.01 9.91
C ASN A 180 5.40 23.92 8.39
N CYS A 181 4.91 25.02 7.81
CA CYS A 181 4.56 25.10 6.40
C CYS A 181 5.36 26.19 5.70
N SER A 182 5.85 25.91 4.50
CA SER A 182 6.28 26.96 3.58
C SER A 182 5.07 27.78 3.13
N THR A 183 5.11 29.09 3.37
CA THR A 183 4.01 30.01 3.15
C THR A 183 4.45 31.13 2.21
N GLN A 184 3.79 31.24 1.06
CA GLN A 184 3.96 32.39 0.19
C GLN A 184 3.15 33.56 0.72
N VAL A 185 3.79 34.68 1.01
CA VAL A 185 3.17 35.88 1.58
C VAL A 185 3.21 36.98 0.53
N THR A 186 2.08 37.63 0.29
CA THR A 186 1.97 38.80 -0.58
C THR A 186 1.34 39.96 0.19
N VAL A 187 2.00 41.12 0.19
CA VAL A 187 1.42 42.35 0.72
C VAL A 187 0.64 43.04 -0.39
N THR A 188 -0.69 43.01 -0.31
CA THR A 188 -1.57 43.51 -1.38
C THR A 188 -1.68 45.03 -1.36
N THR A 189 -1.86 45.60 -0.17
CA THR A 189 -2.13 47.03 0.02
C THR A 189 -1.30 47.59 1.16
N ARG A 190 -0.67 48.75 0.92
CA ARG A 190 0.05 49.53 1.95
C ARG A 190 -0.56 50.93 2.07
N LYS A 191 -0.63 51.45 3.29
CA LYS A 191 -0.94 52.85 3.57
C LYS A 191 0.26 53.49 4.26
N GLY A 192 1.09 54.18 3.48
CA GLY A 192 2.44 54.58 3.93
C GLY A 192 3.33 53.34 4.12
N ASN A 193 4.04 53.26 5.25
CA ASN A 193 4.91 52.13 5.57
C ASN A 193 4.20 50.99 6.33
N VAL A 194 2.86 50.94 6.28
CA VAL A 194 2.06 49.94 7.01
C VAL A 194 1.28 49.09 6.02
N ALA A 195 1.51 47.79 6.03
CA ALA A 195 0.66 46.81 5.36
C ALA A 195 -0.76 46.85 5.95
N THR A 196 -1.77 47.07 5.11
CA THR A 196 -3.19 47.03 5.51
C THR A 196 -3.88 45.78 5.04
N GLU A 197 -3.35 45.11 4.02
CA GLU A 197 -3.89 43.86 3.48
C GLU A 197 -2.75 42.91 3.10
N ILE A 198 -2.82 41.69 3.62
CA ILE A 198 -1.83 40.64 3.41
C ILE A 198 -2.56 39.38 2.97
N SER A 199 -2.08 38.72 1.92
CA SER A 199 -2.54 37.40 1.51
C SER A 199 -1.45 36.35 1.68
N THR A 200 -1.85 35.14 2.01
CA THR A 200 -0.95 33.99 2.14
C THR A 200 -1.47 32.81 1.36
N GLU A 201 -0.58 32.06 0.70
CA GLU A 201 -0.90 30.80 0.02
C GLU A 201 0.03 29.68 0.51
N ARG A 202 -0.55 28.48 0.69
CA ARG A 202 0.14 27.28 1.17
C ARG A 202 -0.29 26.07 0.36
N ASP A 203 0.69 25.24 0.01
CA ASP A 203 0.46 23.86 -0.40
C ASP A 203 0.58 22.96 0.83
N LEU A 204 -0.55 22.43 1.29
CA LEU A 204 -0.60 21.69 2.55
C LEU A 204 0.17 20.37 2.48
N GLN A 205 0.37 19.82 1.26
CA GLN A 205 1.17 18.61 1.08
C GLN A 205 2.65 18.81 1.43
N GLN A 206 3.12 20.06 1.48
CA GLN A 206 4.51 20.41 1.79
C GLN A 206 4.74 20.70 3.29
N CYS A 207 3.67 20.70 4.10
CA CYS A 207 3.78 20.90 5.54
C CYS A 207 4.25 19.61 6.23
N ASP A 208 5.09 19.74 7.26
CA ASP A 208 5.67 18.59 7.97
C ASP A 208 4.66 17.78 8.82
N GLY A 209 3.54 18.41 9.21
CA GLY A 209 2.47 17.80 10.00
C GLY A 209 1.23 17.41 9.20
N PHE A 210 1.23 17.54 7.85
CA PHE A 210 0.07 17.14 7.04
C PHE A 210 0.00 15.62 6.89
N GLN A 211 -0.92 15.00 7.64
CA GLN A 211 -1.17 13.57 7.61
C GLN A 211 -2.66 13.29 7.35
N PRO A 212 -3.03 12.67 6.21
CA PRO A 212 -4.40 12.22 5.98
C PRO A 212 -4.85 11.27 7.09
N ILE A 213 -6.01 11.53 7.69
CA ILE A 213 -6.56 10.68 8.75
C ILE A 213 -7.03 9.36 8.12
N SER A 214 -6.44 8.25 8.55
CA SER A 214 -6.89 6.90 8.20
C SER A 214 -7.76 6.32 9.31
N THR A 215 -8.99 5.91 8.99
CA THR A 215 -9.92 5.27 9.94
C THR A 215 -9.68 3.77 10.11
N GLY A 216 -8.57 3.25 9.59
CA GLY A 216 -8.23 1.82 9.59
C GLY A 216 -8.69 1.15 8.30
N VAL A 217 -7.79 0.42 7.67
CA VAL A 217 -8.03 -0.24 6.38
C VAL A 217 -8.06 -1.74 6.62
N SER A 218 -9.12 -2.40 6.14
CA SER A 218 -9.19 -3.86 6.16
C SER A 218 -7.98 -4.44 5.42
N PRO A 219 -7.27 -5.44 5.96
CA PRO A 219 -6.15 -6.09 5.24
C PRO A 219 -6.61 -6.79 3.97
N LEU A 220 -7.92 -7.08 3.83
CA LEU A 220 -8.51 -7.61 2.60
C LEU A 220 -8.70 -6.55 1.51
N ALA A 221 -8.61 -5.27 1.85
CA ALA A 221 -8.58 -4.18 0.89
C ALA A 221 -7.16 -4.00 0.33
N LEU A 222 -6.64 -5.05 -0.32
CA LEU A 222 -5.24 -5.18 -0.75
C LEU A 222 -4.74 -3.94 -1.52
N THR A 223 -5.57 -3.34 -2.38
CA THR A 223 -5.23 -2.12 -3.13
C THR A 223 -5.10 -0.89 -2.23
N LEU A 224 -6.03 -0.67 -1.29
CA LEU A 224 -6.00 0.45 -0.34
C LEU A 224 -4.93 0.28 0.74
N GLY A 225 -4.62 -0.95 1.14
CA GLY A 225 -3.59 -1.28 2.14
C GLY A 225 -2.16 -1.11 1.62
N LEU A 226 -1.94 -1.33 0.32
CA LEU A 226 -0.64 -1.18 -0.34
C LEU A 226 -0.38 0.26 -0.83
N VAL A 227 -1.43 1.00 -1.21
CA VAL A 227 -1.34 2.42 -1.62
C VAL A 227 -1.43 3.33 -0.39
N ARG A 228 -0.36 3.42 0.40
CA ARG A 228 -0.34 4.22 1.63
C ARG A 228 -0.16 5.72 1.46
N ARG A 229 0.15 6.23 0.27
CA ARG A 229 0.23 7.69 0.04
C ARG A 229 -1.14 8.24 -0.33
N GLN A 230 -2.10 8.13 0.58
CA GLN A 230 -3.41 8.77 0.40
C GLN A 230 -3.27 10.30 0.22
N SER A 231 -2.20 10.90 0.76
CA SER A 231 -1.87 12.32 0.55
C SER A 231 -1.63 12.66 -0.92
N THR A 232 -1.01 11.76 -1.70
CA THR A 232 -0.78 11.97 -3.14
C THR A 232 -2.06 11.88 -3.96
N LEU A 233 -3.14 11.35 -3.40
CA LEU A 233 -4.45 11.34 -4.05
C LEU A 233 -5.24 12.65 -3.82
N LEU A 234 -4.77 13.53 -2.93
CA LEU A 234 -5.49 14.72 -2.48
C LEU A 234 -4.70 15.99 -2.73
N SER A 235 -5.10 16.83 -3.68
CA SER A 235 -4.57 18.19 -3.81
C SER A 235 -5.16 19.07 -2.71
N SER A 236 -4.31 19.62 -1.84
CA SER A 236 -4.73 20.33 -0.64
C SER A 236 -4.05 21.70 -0.57
N LYS A 237 -4.84 22.77 -0.62
CA LYS A 237 -4.34 24.15 -0.64
C LYS A 237 -5.08 25.02 0.36
N GLN A 238 -4.37 25.98 0.95
CA GLN A 238 -4.94 26.98 1.85
C GLN A 238 -4.53 28.39 1.40
N SER A 239 -5.49 29.30 1.41
CA SER A 239 -5.28 30.73 1.15
C SER A 239 -5.93 31.55 2.25
N CYS A 240 -5.19 32.46 2.88
CA CYS A 240 -5.73 33.37 3.90
C CYS A 240 -5.56 34.83 3.46
N GLN A 241 -6.57 35.64 3.75
CA GLN A 241 -6.58 37.08 3.54
C GLN A 241 -6.74 37.77 4.89
N TYR A 242 -5.82 38.68 5.19
CA TYR A 242 -5.77 39.42 6.44
C TYR A 242 -5.94 40.91 6.17
N THR A 243 -6.86 41.54 6.90
CA THR A 243 -7.02 42.98 6.93
C THR A 243 -6.48 43.49 8.26
N LEU A 244 -5.60 44.49 8.22
CA LEU A 244 -4.97 45.09 9.39
C LEU A 244 -5.46 46.52 9.61
N ASP A 245 -5.63 46.91 10.88
CA ASP A 245 -5.97 48.29 11.24
C ASP A 245 -4.81 49.24 10.89
N SER A 246 -5.08 50.20 10.00
CA SER A 246 -4.07 51.14 9.50
C SER A 246 -3.33 51.98 10.55
N LYS A 247 -3.88 52.13 11.78
CA LYS A 247 -3.27 52.93 12.84
C LYS A 247 -2.60 52.08 13.92
N ARG A 248 -3.15 50.91 14.20
CA ARG A 248 -2.79 50.07 15.34
C ARG A 248 -2.17 48.73 14.93
N LYS A 249 -2.14 48.40 13.64
CA LYS A 249 -1.53 47.20 13.02
C LYS A 249 -2.05 45.85 13.49
N HIS A 250 -3.17 45.80 14.21
CA HIS A 250 -3.78 44.53 14.64
C HIS A 250 -4.73 44.00 13.58
N VAL A 251 -5.00 42.70 13.63
CA VAL A 251 -5.91 42.01 12.71
C VAL A 251 -7.34 42.49 12.94
N SER A 252 -7.94 43.15 11.95
CA SER A 252 -9.36 43.53 11.98
C SER A 252 -10.24 42.43 11.36
N GLU A 253 -9.74 41.74 10.34
CA GLU A 253 -10.45 40.63 9.71
C GLU A 253 -9.43 39.60 9.18
N ALA A 254 -9.74 38.32 9.33
CA ALA A 254 -8.99 37.22 8.72
C ALA A 254 -9.97 36.25 8.06
N ILE A 255 -9.74 35.93 6.79
CA ILE A 255 -10.55 35.02 5.99
C ILE A 255 -9.64 33.95 5.39
N CYS A 256 -9.68 32.74 5.93
CA CYS A 256 -8.95 31.59 5.41
C CYS A 256 -9.88 30.67 4.62
N LYS A 257 -9.48 30.31 3.41
CA LYS A 257 -10.14 29.37 2.53
C LYS A 257 -9.20 28.21 2.26
N GLU A 258 -9.68 27.01 2.51
CA GLU A 258 -8.94 25.79 2.32
C GLU A 258 -9.74 24.83 1.45
N GLN A 259 -9.03 24.13 0.57
CA GLN A 259 -9.62 23.23 -0.40
C GLN A 259 -8.85 21.92 -0.43
N HIS A 260 -9.58 20.82 -0.29
CA HIS A 260 -9.08 19.48 -0.58
C HIS A 260 -9.84 18.92 -1.78
N LEU A 261 -9.11 18.55 -2.83
CA LEU A 261 -9.64 17.93 -4.04
C LEU A 261 -9.09 16.52 -4.17
N LEU A 262 -9.98 15.53 -4.28
CA LEU A 262 -9.59 14.18 -4.69
C LEU A 262 -9.20 14.21 -6.17
N LEU A 263 -7.91 13.96 -6.45
CA LEU A 263 -7.32 14.01 -7.79
C LEU A 263 -7.79 12.87 -8.72
N PRO A 264 -7.91 11.61 -8.25
CA PRO A 264 -8.46 10.54 -9.08
C PRO A 264 -9.80 10.92 -9.71
N PHE A 265 -9.86 10.81 -11.04
CA PHE A 265 -11.01 11.17 -11.86
C PHE A 265 -11.45 12.65 -11.79
N SER A 266 -10.62 13.54 -11.24
CA SER A 266 -10.88 14.97 -11.29
C SER A 266 -10.66 15.51 -12.72
N TYR A 267 -11.55 16.40 -13.16
CA TYR A 267 -11.40 17.08 -14.45
C TYR A 267 -10.63 18.39 -14.26
N LYS A 268 -9.54 18.56 -15.04
CA LYS A 268 -8.67 19.76 -15.01
C LYS A 268 -8.12 20.10 -13.62
N ASN A 269 -8.00 19.11 -12.72
CA ASN A 269 -7.64 19.31 -11.32
C ASN A 269 -8.50 20.39 -10.62
N LYS A 270 -9.78 20.48 -11.00
CA LYS A 270 -10.73 21.48 -10.48
C LYS A 270 -12.10 20.89 -10.10
N TYR A 271 -12.59 19.96 -10.90
CA TYR A 271 -13.93 19.38 -10.73
C TYR A 271 -13.79 17.95 -10.25
N GLY A 272 -14.38 17.62 -9.10
CA GLY A 272 -14.29 16.32 -8.48
C GLY A 272 -14.94 16.33 -7.10
N MET A 273 -14.66 15.30 -6.29
CA MET A 273 -15.03 15.32 -4.88
C MET A 273 -14.15 16.32 -4.15
N THR A 274 -14.76 17.36 -3.59
CA THR A 274 -14.07 18.45 -2.93
C THR A 274 -14.59 18.68 -1.52
N THR A 275 -13.69 19.12 -0.65
CA THR A 275 -14.05 19.72 0.62
C THR A 275 -13.51 21.14 0.64
N HIS A 276 -14.39 22.10 0.91
CA HIS A 276 -14.06 23.50 1.11
C HIS A 276 -14.23 23.84 2.58
N ILE A 277 -13.22 24.44 3.18
CA ILE A 277 -13.27 24.98 4.53
C ILE A 277 -13.10 26.49 4.43
N THR A 278 -13.97 27.24 5.08
CA THR A 278 -13.84 28.69 5.22
C THR A 278 -13.83 29.05 6.70
N GLN A 279 -12.83 29.81 7.13
CA GLN A 279 -12.74 30.36 8.47
C GLN A 279 -12.71 31.88 8.37
N THR A 280 -13.51 32.54 9.20
CA THR A 280 -13.62 34.00 9.25
C THR A 280 -13.51 34.45 10.70
N LEU A 281 -12.61 35.40 10.96
CA LEU A 281 -12.48 36.12 12.22
C LEU A 281 -12.68 37.59 11.94
N LYS A 282 -13.67 38.21 12.58
CA LYS A 282 -13.95 39.65 12.42
C LYS A 282 -13.95 40.35 13.76
N LEU A 283 -13.11 41.38 13.90
CA LEU A 283 -12.98 42.15 15.12
C LEU A 283 -14.24 42.97 15.38
N GLU A 284 -14.71 42.94 16.62
CA GLU A 284 -15.87 43.70 17.09
C GLU A 284 -15.47 44.82 18.04
N ASP A 285 -14.55 44.55 18.98
CA ASP A 285 -14.12 45.55 19.98
C ASP A 285 -12.69 45.32 20.49
N THR A 286 -12.08 46.37 21.06
CA THR A 286 -10.71 46.39 21.62
C THR A 286 -10.60 47.04 23.02
N PRO A 287 -11.31 46.52 24.04
CA PRO A 287 -11.26 47.09 25.39
C PRO A 287 -9.86 47.04 26.02
N LYS A 288 -9.60 47.95 26.96
CA LYS A 288 -8.38 47.94 27.78
C LYS A 288 -8.51 46.89 28.89
N ILE A 289 -7.40 46.26 29.25
CA ILE A 289 -7.31 45.38 30.43
C ILE A 289 -6.29 45.92 31.42
N ASN A 290 -6.45 45.58 32.70
CA ASN A 290 -5.55 46.02 33.78
C ASN A 290 -4.63 44.89 34.27
N SER A 291 -4.96 43.62 33.99
CA SER A 291 -4.15 42.48 34.43
C SER A 291 -2.90 42.32 33.56
N ARG A 292 -1.74 42.18 34.22
CA ARG A 292 -0.45 41.80 33.61
C ARG A 292 -0.05 40.36 33.93
N PHE A 293 -0.94 39.64 34.60
CA PHE A 293 -0.66 38.30 35.06
C PHE A 293 -0.68 37.33 33.88
N PHE A 294 0.45 36.66 33.66
CA PHE A 294 0.58 35.54 32.74
C PHE A 294 1.40 34.48 33.46
N ASN A 295 0.83 33.29 33.59
CA ASN A 295 1.54 32.13 34.12
C ASN A 295 1.60 31.08 33.02
N ALA A 296 2.81 30.71 32.60
CA ALA A 296 3.00 29.58 31.70
C ALA A 296 2.56 28.32 32.46
N GLY A 297 1.56 27.61 31.93
CA GLY A 297 1.07 26.37 32.52
C GLY A 297 2.15 25.30 32.56
N ALA A 298 1.91 24.23 33.32
CA ALA A 298 2.88 23.13 33.46
C ALA A 298 3.11 22.35 32.15
N GLU A 299 2.10 22.28 31.29
CA GLU A 299 2.16 21.57 30.01
C GLU A 299 2.46 22.55 28.87
N LYS A 300 3.45 22.23 28.03
CA LYS A 300 3.85 23.02 26.86
C LYS A 300 3.71 22.18 25.60
N VAL A 301 2.81 22.56 24.70
CA VAL A 301 2.55 21.88 23.42
C VAL A 301 2.62 22.83 22.23
N GLY A 302 2.75 22.27 21.02
CA GLY A 302 2.77 23.05 19.77
C GLY A 302 1.39 23.33 19.18
N LEU A 303 1.37 24.10 18.09
CA LEU A 303 0.17 24.47 17.33
C LEU A 303 -0.36 23.36 16.42
N ALA A 304 0.50 22.41 16.02
CA ALA A 304 0.12 21.32 15.13
C ALA A 304 -1.06 20.50 15.67
N PHE A 305 -1.93 20.06 14.77
CA PHE A 305 -3.07 19.22 15.08
C PHE A 305 -2.62 17.89 15.68
N GLU A 306 -3.27 17.47 16.77
CA GLU A 306 -3.05 16.16 17.35
C GLU A 306 -4.21 15.23 17.03
N SER A 307 -3.92 14.09 16.41
CA SER A 307 -4.95 13.08 16.13
C SER A 307 -5.64 12.61 17.41
N THR A 308 -6.95 12.84 17.49
CA THR A 308 -7.77 12.34 18.58
C THR A 308 -8.29 10.96 18.22
N LYS A 309 -7.67 9.91 18.75
CA LYS A 309 -8.33 8.61 18.82
C LYS A 309 -9.52 8.78 19.76
N SER A 310 -10.73 8.81 19.21
CA SER A 310 -11.94 8.80 20.04
C SER A 310 -11.96 7.46 20.78
N THR A 311 -11.42 7.40 21.98
CA THR A 311 -11.63 6.28 22.89
C THR A 311 -13.04 6.42 23.40
N LEU A 312 -13.96 5.69 22.78
CA LEU A 312 -15.34 5.72 23.20
C LEU A 312 -15.49 4.99 24.54
N PRO A 313 -16.35 5.48 25.46
CA PRO A 313 -16.44 4.97 26.82
C PRO A 313 -16.91 3.50 26.92
N PRO A 314 -16.68 2.81 28.06
CA PRO A 314 -16.96 1.38 28.28
C PRO A 314 -18.39 0.92 27.98
N LYS A 315 -19.38 1.82 28.01
CA LYS A 315 -20.78 1.56 27.65
C LYS A 315 -20.95 1.05 26.21
N GLN A 316 -19.93 1.15 25.35
CA GLN A 316 -19.96 0.61 23.99
C GLN A 316 -19.48 -0.83 23.86
N ALA A 317 -18.78 -1.41 24.84
CA ALA A 317 -18.44 -2.83 24.81
C ALA A 317 -19.72 -3.71 24.80
N GLU A 318 -20.74 -3.29 25.55
CA GLU A 318 -22.08 -3.88 25.52
C GLU A 318 -22.77 -3.72 24.16
N ALA A 319 -22.58 -2.57 23.50
CA ALA A 319 -23.13 -2.31 22.17
C ALA A 319 -22.53 -3.23 21.10
N VAL A 320 -21.21 -3.44 21.13
CA VAL A 320 -20.49 -4.36 20.24
C VAL A 320 -21.02 -5.80 20.40
N LEU A 321 -21.15 -6.26 21.65
CA LEU A 321 -21.67 -7.59 21.95
C LEU A 321 -23.11 -7.74 21.46
N LYS A 322 -23.95 -6.73 21.66
CA LYS A 322 -25.33 -6.71 21.17
C LYS A 322 -25.40 -6.77 19.64
N THR A 323 -24.59 -5.97 18.94
CA THR A 323 -24.51 -6.01 17.47
C THR A 323 -24.11 -7.40 16.98
N LEU A 324 -23.15 -8.07 17.63
CA LEU A 324 -22.75 -9.44 17.29
C LEU A 324 -23.89 -10.46 17.54
N GLN A 325 -24.60 -10.35 18.66
CA GLN A 325 -25.75 -11.20 18.96
C GLN A 325 -26.88 -11.03 17.95
N GLU A 326 -27.16 -9.80 17.50
CA GLU A 326 -28.11 -9.52 16.43
C GLU A 326 -27.66 -10.15 15.11
N LEU A 327 -26.37 -10.02 14.77
CA LEU A 327 -25.82 -10.62 13.55
C LEU A 327 -25.94 -12.15 13.54
N LYS A 328 -25.69 -12.81 14.67
CA LYS A 328 -25.77 -14.28 14.82
C LYS A 328 -27.19 -14.81 14.56
N LYS A 329 -28.22 -14.02 14.88
CA LYS A 329 -29.64 -14.41 14.71
C LYS A 329 -30.09 -14.39 13.24
N LEU A 330 -29.38 -13.69 12.36
CA LEU A 330 -29.75 -13.58 10.94
C LEU A 330 -29.27 -14.80 10.16
N SER A 331 -30.19 -15.50 9.48
CA SER A 331 -29.87 -16.59 8.55
C SER A 331 -29.22 -16.07 7.25
N ILE A 332 -28.56 -16.97 6.52
CA ILE A 332 -28.07 -16.72 5.16
C ILE A 332 -29.30 -16.79 4.23
N SER A 333 -30.05 -15.70 4.09
CA SER A 333 -31.21 -15.56 3.18
C SER A 333 -31.40 -14.09 2.77
N GLU A 334 -32.56 -13.71 2.19
CA GLU A 334 -32.91 -12.40 1.61
C GLU A 334 -32.55 -11.14 2.45
N GLN A 335 -32.20 -11.30 3.73
CA GLN A 335 -31.70 -10.25 4.64
C GLN A 335 -30.19 -9.97 4.52
N ASN A 336 -29.53 -10.41 3.45
CA ASN A 336 -28.09 -10.21 3.25
C ASN A 336 -27.64 -8.74 3.35
N ALA A 337 -28.46 -7.78 2.89
CA ALA A 337 -28.15 -6.36 3.03
C ALA A 337 -28.13 -5.90 4.50
N GLN A 338 -29.09 -6.36 5.32
CA GLN A 338 -29.12 -6.07 6.75
C GLN A 338 -27.95 -6.72 7.48
N ARG A 339 -27.60 -7.96 7.13
CA ARG A 339 -26.43 -8.65 7.66
C ARG A 339 -25.13 -7.90 7.34
N ALA A 340 -24.97 -7.45 6.09
CA ALA A 340 -23.80 -6.65 5.68
C ALA A 340 -23.72 -5.32 6.46
N ASN A 341 -24.86 -4.63 6.64
CA ASN A 341 -24.92 -3.38 7.40
C ASN A 341 -24.56 -3.59 8.88
N LEU A 342 -25.09 -4.63 9.53
CA LEU A 342 -24.75 -4.96 10.91
C LEU A 342 -23.29 -5.40 11.06
N PHE A 343 -22.73 -6.12 10.08
CA PHE A 343 -21.32 -6.48 10.10
C PHE A 343 -20.41 -5.25 9.95
N ASN A 344 -20.74 -4.31 9.04
CA ASN A 344 -20.03 -3.04 8.92
C ASN A 344 -20.12 -2.22 10.22
N LYS A 345 -21.31 -2.20 10.86
CA LYS A 345 -21.49 -1.59 12.18
C LYS A 345 -20.60 -2.23 13.23
N LEU A 346 -20.56 -3.57 13.32
CA LEU A 346 -19.70 -4.31 14.25
C LEU A 346 -18.22 -3.92 14.07
N VAL A 347 -17.73 -3.92 12.83
CA VAL A 347 -16.35 -3.53 12.50
C VAL A 347 -16.07 -2.07 12.90
N THR A 348 -17.03 -1.16 12.66
CA THR A 348 -16.91 0.26 13.01
C THR A 348 -16.88 0.48 14.53
N GLU A 349 -17.71 -0.24 15.29
CA GLU A 349 -17.71 -0.18 16.75
C GLU A 349 -16.40 -0.72 17.33
N LEU A 350 -15.87 -1.84 16.78
CA LEU A 350 -14.56 -2.39 17.18
C LEU A 350 -13.40 -1.41 16.96
N ARG A 351 -13.41 -0.64 15.86
CA ARG A 351 -12.40 0.39 15.57
C ARG A 351 -12.35 1.50 16.63
N GLY A 352 -13.48 1.78 17.29
CA GLY A 352 -13.60 2.80 18.34
C GLY A 352 -13.14 2.34 19.73
N LEU A 353 -12.88 1.05 19.93
CA LEU A 353 -12.40 0.51 21.20
C LEU A 353 -10.88 0.74 21.39
N ASN A 354 -10.44 0.83 22.64
CA ASN A 354 -9.03 0.77 23.01
C ASN A 354 -8.58 -0.68 23.25
N GLU A 355 -7.27 -0.89 23.44
CA GLU A 355 -6.68 -2.22 23.62
C GLU A 355 -7.26 -2.98 24.83
N GLU A 356 -7.41 -2.30 25.98
CA GLU A 356 -7.97 -2.90 27.20
C GLU A 356 -9.44 -3.34 27.02
N ALA A 357 -10.25 -2.54 26.33
CA ALA A 357 -11.64 -2.88 26.02
C ALA A 357 -11.73 -4.07 25.06
N VAL A 358 -10.90 -4.11 24.00
CA VAL A 358 -10.87 -5.27 23.10
C VAL A 358 -10.43 -6.52 23.85
N LYS A 359 -9.37 -6.44 24.66
CA LYS A 359 -8.83 -7.57 25.42
C LYS A 359 -9.86 -8.16 26.40
N SER A 360 -10.60 -7.31 27.12
CA SER A 360 -11.63 -7.74 28.08
C SER A 360 -12.89 -8.29 27.40
N LEU A 361 -13.25 -7.75 26.23
CA LEU A 361 -14.45 -8.15 25.49
C LEU A 361 -14.24 -9.40 24.62
N LEU A 362 -13.01 -9.65 24.17
CA LEU A 362 -12.66 -10.72 23.23
C LEU A 362 -13.20 -12.11 23.65
N PRO A 363 -13.06 -12.58 24.91
CA PRO A 363 -13.60 -13.88 25.32
C PRO A 363 -15.11 -14.00 25.10
N GLN A 364 -15.86 -12.93 25.41
CA GLN A 364 -17.32 -12.91 25.26
C GLN A 364 -17.74 -12.91 23.79
N LEU A 365 -17.02 -12.18 22.92
CA LEU A 365 -17.30 -12.17 21.47
C LEU A 365 -17.09 -13.56 20.86
N ILE A 366 -16.01 -14.23 21.25
CA ILE A 366 -15.69 -15.59 20.79
C ILE A 366 -16.77 -16.58 21.24
N GLU A 367 -17.22 -16.49 22.50
CA GLU A 367 -18.30 -17.33 23.03
C GLU A 367 -19.60 -17.16 22.24
N VAL A 368 -19.95 -15.91 21.90
CA VAL A 368 -21.13 -15.64 21.06
C VAL A 368 -20.92 -16.22 19.66
N SER A 369 -19.83 -15.87 18.98
CA SER A 369 -19.50 -16.43 17.67
C SER A 369 -18.02 -16.23 17.33
N SER A 370 -17.22 -17.27 17.52
CA SER A 370 -15.81 -17.28 17.10
C SER A 370 -15.61 -16.92 15.60
N PRO A 371 -16.39 -17.48 14.65
CA PRO A 371 -16.20 -17.17 13.22
C PRO A 371 -16.42 -15.71 12.85
N ILE A 372 -17.54 -15.12 13.32
CA ILE A 372 -17.87 -13.73 13.00
C ILE A 372 -16.89 -12.78 13.69
N THR A 373 -16.54 -13.08 14.95
CA THR A 373 -15.57 -12.30 15.73
C THR A 373 -14.23 -12.23 15.03
N LEU A 374 -13.70 -13.37 14.57
CA LEU A 374 -12.43 -13.41 13.82
C LEU A 374 -12.49 -12.60 12.53
N GLN A 375 -13.58 -12.71 11.75
CA GLN A 375 -13.75 -11.92 10.54
C GLN A 375 -13.80 -10.41 10.85
N ALA A 376 -14.53 -10.01 11.89
CA ALA A 376 -14.68 -8.61 12.26
C ALA A 376 -13.36 -8.01 12.77
N LEU A 377 -12.61 -8.74 13.60
CA LEU A 377 -11.33 -8.30 14.14
C LEU A 377 -10.27 -8.17 13.04
N VAL A 378 -10.24 -9.10 12.08
CA VAL A 378 -9.34 -8.98 10.91
C VAL A 378 -9.71 -7.76 10.07
N GLN A 379 -11.00 -7.51 9.80
CA GLN A 379 -11.45 -6.36 9.01
C GLN A 379 -11.38 -5.00 9.74
N CYS A 380 -11.23 -5.01 11.06
CA CYS A 380 -11.09 -3.81 11.88
C CYS A 380 -9.91 -2.94 11.42
N GLY A 381 -8.77 -3.54 11.06
CA GLY A 381 -7.64 -2.81 10.49
C GLY A 381 -6.95 -1.84 11.46
N GLN A 382 -7.22 -1.93 12.75
CA GLN A 382 -6.63 -1.11 13.82
C GLN A 382 -5.72 -1.93 14.74
N PRO A 383 -4.67 -1.33 15.34
CA PRO A 383 -3.72 -2.03 16.20
C PRO A 383 -4.31 -2.91 17.30
N GLN A 384 -5.21 -2.32 18.06
CA GLN A 384 -5.87 -2.97 19.19
C GLN A 384 -6.68 -4.22 18.79
N CYS A 385 -7.16 -4.30 17.55
CA CYS A 385 -8.03 -5.39 17.12
C CYS A 385 -7.28 -6.71 16.90
N TYR A 386 -6.00 -6.68 16.54
CA TYR A 386 -5.25 -7.89 16.22
C TYR A 386 -4.15 -8.23 17.23
N THR A 387 -3.79 -7.31 18.13
CA THR A 387 -2.64 -7.44 19.06
C THR A 387 -2.69 -8.74 19.88
N HIS A 388 -3.89 -9.24 20.20
CA HIS A 388 -4.05 -10.47 20.98
C HIS A 388 -4.57 -11.67 20.17
N ILE A 389 -4.94 -11.51 18.89
CA ILE A 389 -5.55 -12.60 18.12
C ILE A 389 -4.54 -13.74 17.94
N LEU A 390 -3.29 -13.43 17.57
CA LEU A 390 -2.27 -14.46 17.32
C LEU A 390 -1.92 -15.22 18.60
N GLN A 391 -1.84 -14.52 19.74
CA GLN A 391 -1.60 -15.12 21.04
C GLN A 391 -2.76 -16.02 21.48
N TRP A 392 -3.99 -15.55 21.27
CA TRP A 392 -5.21 -16.31 21.56
C TRP A 392 -5.33 -17.58 20.71
N LEU A 393 -5.09 -17.47 19.40
CA LEU A 393 -5.10 -18.65 18.51
C LEU A 393 -4.07 -19.70 18.94
N LYS A 394 -2.91 -19.27 19.46
CA LYS A 394 -1.92 -20.19 20.04
C LYS A 394 -2.42 -20.82 21.33
N SER A 395 -2.98 -20.05 22.27
CA SER A 395 -3.45 -20.58 23.55
C SER A 395 -4.59 -21.59 23.39
N GLU A 396 -5.48 -21.35 22.43
CA GLU A 396 -6.58 -22.26 22.09
C GLU A 396 -6.13 -23.47 21.26
N LYS A 397 -4.84 -23.57 20.90
CA LYS A 397 -4.32 -24.61 20.00
C LYS A 397 -5.14 -24.71 18.72
N ALA A 398 -5.45 -23.55 18.13
CA ALA A 398 -6.22 -23.47 16.90
C ALA A 398 -5.55 -24.25 15.77
N HIS A 399 -6.36 -24.65 14.78
CA HIS A 399 -5.86 -25.39 13.63
C HIS A 399 -4.74 -24.61 12.90
N PRO A 400 -3.61 -25.25 12.52
CA PRO A 400 -2.47 -24.56 11.91
C PRO A 400 -2.83 -23.68 10.69
N LEU A 401 -3.72 -24.17 9.82
CA LEU A 401 -4.22 -23.39 8.68
C LEU A 401 -4.91 -22.07 9.09
N LEU A 402 -5.64 -22.06 10.21
CA LEU A 402 -6.28 -20.84 10.69
C LEU A 402 -5.24 -19.85 11.21
N ILE A 403 -4.22 -20.35 11.93
CA ILE A 403 -3.08 -19.56 12.41
C ILE A 403 -2.35 -18.93 11.21
N ASP A 404 -2.08 -19.71 10.18
CA ASP A 404 -1.43 -19.28 8.94
C ASP A 404 -2.19 -18.14 8.25
N VAL A 405 -3.50 -18.33 8.01
CA VAL A 405 -4.34 -17.35 7.33
C VAL A 405 -4.42 -16.05 8.14
N VAL A 406 -4.65 -16.14 9.45
CA VAL A 406 -4.76 -14.94 10.30
C VAL A 406 -3.41 -14.22 10.39
N THR A 407 -2.31 -14.94 10.54
CA THR A 407 -0.96 -14.33 10.55
C THR A 407 -0.68 -13.58 9.25
N TYR A 408 -1.05 -14.17 8.11
CA TYR A 408 -0.90 -13.54 6.81
C TYR A 408 -1.72 -12.25 6.70
N LEU A 409 -3.00 -12.28 7.10
CA LEU A 409 -3.88 -11.11 7.05
C LEU A 409 -3.41 -10.00 7.99
N VAL A 410 -2.99 -10.33 9.21
CA VAL A 410 -2.46 -9.35 10.18
C VAL A 410 -1.17 -8.68 9.67
N ALA A 411 -0.32 -9.41 8.95
CA ALA A 411 0.89 -8.87 8.35
C ALA A 411 0.63 -7.82 7.26
N LEU A 412 -0.51 -7.91 6.56
CA LEU A 412 -0.89 -6.96 5.50
C LEU A 412 -1.49 -5.65 6.03
N ILE A 413 -1.85 -5.58 7.32
CA ILE A 413 -2.41 -4.37 7.91
C ILE A 413 -1.39 -3.23 7.84
N PRO A 414 -1.81 -1.99 7.51
CA PRO A 414 -0.95 -0.83 7.57
C PRO A 414 -0.23 -0.59 8.91
N GLU A 415 0.88 0.16 8.85
CA GLU A 415 1.59 0.73 10.02
C GLU A 415 1.85 -0.28 11.16
N PRO A 416 2.72 -1.28 10.94
CA PRO A 416 3.02 -2.29 11.94
C PRO A 416 3.82 -1.71 13.11
N SER A 417 3.40 -2.07 14.33
CA SER A 417 4.19 -1.82 15.54
C SER A 417 5.35 -2.81 15.65
N THR A 418 6.34 -2.47 16.47
CA THR A 418 7.46 -3.37 16.80
C THR A 418 6.95 -4.69 17.39
N GLN A 419 5.92 -4.66 18.23
CA GLN A 419 5.28 -5.85 18.77
C GLN A 419 4.71 -6.74 17.66
N ARG A 420 4.00 -6.16 16.68
CA ARG A 420 3.42 -6.91 15.56
C ARG A 420 4.51 -7.62 14.74
N LEU A 421 5.62 -6.93 14.47
CA LEU A 421 6.77 -7.53 13.78
C LEU A 421 7.31 -8.74 14.55
N ARG A 422 7.52 -8.62 15.87
CA ARG A 422 8.01 -9.71 16.73
C ARG A 422 7.06 -10.90 16.77
N GLU A 423 5.76 -10.66 16.89
CA GLU A 423 4.75 -11.72 16.94
C GLU A 423 4.69 -12.51 15.64
N ILE A 424 4.69 -11.83 14.48
CA ILE A 424 4.72 -12.48 13.16
C ILE A 424 6.04 -13.22 12.98
N PHE A 425 7.18 -12.64 13.40
CA PHE A 425 8.47 -13.30 13.30
C PHE A 425 8.52 -14.59 14.13
N ASN A 426 8.06 -14.55 15.39
CA ASN A 426 7.97 -15.73 16.24
C ASN A 426 7.04 -16.79 15.62
N MET A 427 5.89 -16.38 15.08
CA MET A 427 4.98 -17.30 14.39
C MET A 427 5.62 -17.97 13.18
N ALA A 428 6.34 -17.19 12.35
CA ALA A 428 7.02 -17.70 11.17
C ALA A 428 8.15 -18.67 11.50
N ARG A 429 8.86 -18.46 12.61
CA ARG A 429 9.91 -19.37 13.09
C ARG A 429 9.35 -20.70 13.62
N GLU A 430 8.20 -20.64 14.28
CA GLU A 430 7.54 -21.82 14.88
C GLU A 430 6.81 -22.66 13.82
N GLN A 431 5.96 -22.03 12.98
CA GLN A 431 5.15 -22.74 11.99
C GLN A 431 5.95 -23.13 10.76
N GLN A 432 6.90 -22.28 10.34
CA GLN A 432 7.68 -22.41 9.10
C GLN A 432 6.82 -22.67 7.84
N SER A 433 5.54 -22.29 7.90
CA SER A 433 4.60 -22.46 6.80
C SER A 433 4.87 -21.43 5.70
N ARG A 434 4.46 -21.75 4.47
CA ARG A 434 4.52 -20.81 3.34
C ARG A 434 3.84 -19.48 3.70
N ALA A 435 2.63 -19.55 4.27
CA ALA A 435 1.87 -18.36 4.64
C ALA A 435 2.61 -17.50 5.67
N THR A 436 3.10 -18.08 6.76
CA THR A 436 3.74 -17.28 7.84
C THR A 436 5.06 -16.66 7.41
N LEU A 437 5.85 -17.34 6.56
CA LEU A 437 7.10 -16.80 6.02
C LEU A 437 6.85 -15.67 5.01
N TYR A 438 5.84 -15.77 4.15
CA TYR A 438 5.43 -14.63 3.31
C TYR A 438 4.86 -13.47 4.14
N ALA A 439 4.08 -13.77 5.18
CA ALA A 439 3.58 -12.78 6.13
C ALA A 439 4.73 -11.98 6.76
N LEU A 440 5.81 -12.67 7.16
CA LEU A 440 7.03 -12.04 7.66
C LEU A 440 7.64 -11.07 6.63
N SER A 441 7.67 -11.44 5.35
CA SER A 441 8.20 -10.55 4.29
C SER A 441 7.40 -9.26 4.13
N HIS A 442 6.07 -9.34 4.21
CA HIS A 442 5.18 -8.18 4.07
C HIS A 442 5.30 -7.21 5.26
N VAL A 443 5.30 -7.73 6.49
CA VAL A 443 5.40 -6.88 7.69
C VAL A 443 6.77 -6.20 7.78
N VAL A 444 7.86 -6.90 7.41
CA VAL A 444 9.23 -6.35 7.42
C VAL A 444 9.36 -5.15 6.48
N ASN A 445 8.91 -5.28 5.23
CA ASN A 445 8.93 -4.17 4.28
C ASN A 445 8.13 -2.98 4.77
N SER A 446 6.94 -3.25 5.28
CA SER A 446 6.06 -2.22 5.82
C SER A 446 6.67 -1.50 7.03
N TYR A 447 7.30 -2.24 7.94
CA TYR A 447 7.91 -1.71 9.17
C TYR A 447 9.14 -0.85 8.86
N HIS A 448 10.04 -1.35 8.00
CA HIS A 448 11.25 -0.62 7.62
C HIS A 448 10.93 0.67 6.85
N LYS A 449 9.94 0.64 5.95
CA LYS A 449 9.50 1.84 5.20
C LYS A 449 8.99 2.97 6.11
N MET A 450 8.40 2.63 7.26
CA MET A 450 7.88 3.58 8.25
C MET A 450 8.97 4.14 9.15
N THR A 451 9.82 3.26 9.68
CA THR A 451 10.88 3.66 10.62
C THR A 451 12.08 4.30 9.92
N GLN A 452 12.32 3.94 8.66
CA GLN A 452 13.51 4.28 7.88
C GLN A 452 14.83 3.99 8.61
N ALA A 453 14.79 3.09 9.59
CA ALA A 453 15.89 2.79 10.49
C ALA A 453 16.15 1.28 10.54
N VAL A 454 17.43 0.92 10.66
CA VAL A 454 17.84 -0.47 10.92
C VAL A 454 17.69 -0.72 12.41
N THR A 455 16.77 -1.61 12.78
CA THR A 455 16.51 -1.99 14.18
C THR A 455 17.06 -3.39 14.49
N GLN A 456 17.24 -3.70 15.77
CA GLN A 456 17.66 -5.04 16.20
C GLN A 456 16.68 -6.12 15.72
N ASP A 457 15.38 -5.85 15.78
CA ASP A 457 14.34 -6.79 15.31
C ASP A 457 14.51 -7.14 13.81
N LEU A 458 14.88 -6.16 12.98
CA LEU A 458 15.16 -6.40 11.57
C LEU A 458 16.46 -7.19 11.36
N GLN A 459 17.49 -6.93 12.18
CA GLN A 459 18.74 -7.68 12.14
C GLN A 459 18.53 -9.15 12.53
N ASP A 460 17.69 -9.42 13.54
CA ASP A 460 17.36 -10.78 13.98
C ASP A 460 16.64 -11.56 12.87
N VAL A 461 15.71 -10.91 12.15
CA VAL A 461 15.08 -11.50 10.96
C VAL A 461 16.10 -11.78 9.87
N ALA A 462 17.01 -10.84 9.59
CA ALA A 462 18.04 -11.02 8.56
C ALA A 462 19.01 -12.17 8.91
N ASN A 463 19.41 -12.29 10.18
CA ASN A 463 20.22 -13.39 10.69
C ASN A 463 19.51 -14.73 10.51
N TYR A 464 18.22 -14.80 10.89
CA TYR A 464 17.42 -15.99 10.68
C TYR A 464 17.38 -16.41 9.20
N LEU A 465 17.10 -15.48 8.28
CA LEU A 465 17.08 -15.78 6.84
C LEU A 465 18.43 -16.25 6.31
N LEU A 466 19.52 -15.64 6.78
CA LEU A 466 20.88 -16.04 6.43
C LEU A 466 21.20 -17.48 6.89
N GLU A 467 20.78 -17.84 8.11
CA GLU A 467 20.91 -19.20 8.64
C GLU A 467 20.10 -20.21 7.82
N GLN A 468 18.89 -19.84 7.39
CA GLN A 468 18.01 -20.73 6.62
C GLN A 468 18.56 -21.07 5.23
N ILE A 469 19.21 -20.11 4.53
CA ILE A 469 19.85 -20.40 3.22
C ILE A 469 21.23 -21.05 3.34
N ARG A 470 21.80 -21.13 4.55
CA ARG A 470 23.13 -21.72 4.83
C ARG A 470 24.22 -21.15 3.89
N ASN A 471 25.35 -21.84 3.78
CA ASN A 471 26.36 -21.48 2.77
C ASN A 471 26.00 -22.14 1.43
N GLU A 472 25.93 -21.34 0.37
CA GLU A 472 25.65 -21.76 -1.01
C GLU A 472 24.26 -22.41 -1.25
N CYS A 473 23.26 -22.13 -0.41
CA CYS A 473 21.87 -22.63 -0.60
C CYS A 473 21.78 -24.15 -0.67
N THR A 474 22.57 -24.84 0.17
CA THR A 474 22.56 -26.30 0.29
C THR A 474 21.63 -26.75 1.42
N GLY A 475 20.84 -27.80 1.22
CA GLY A 475 19.91 -28.31 2.24
C GLY A 475 18.59 -28.79 1.65
N ASP A 476 17.51 -28.61 2.41
CA ASP A 476 16.15 -28.91 1.96
C ASP A 476 15.76 -27.96 0.83
N GLU A 477 15.48 -28.53 -0.35
CA GLU A 477 15.27 -27.76 -1.57
C GLU A 477 13.98 -26.93 -1.51
N ASP A 478 12.87 -27.51 -1.06
CA ASP A 478 11.58 -26.80 -0.98
C ASP A 478 11.62 -25.63 0.03
N HIS A 479 12.25 -25.83 1.18
CA HIS A 479 12.43 -24.79 2.19
C HIS A 479 13.39 -23.71 1.73
N THR A 480 14.54 -24.08 1.14
CA THR A 480 15.51 -23.11 0.61
C THR A 480 14.88 -22.28 -0.51
N TYR A 481 14.10 -22.91 -1.39
CA TYR A 481 13.33 -22.23 -2.42
C TYR A 481 12.39 -21.19 -1.81
N LEU A 482 11.59 -21.58 -0.82
CA LEU A 482 10.66 -20.68 -0.12
C LEU A 482 11.39 -19.48 0.51
N ILE A 483 12.49 -19.72 1.22
CA ILE A 483 13.28 -18.66 1.87
C ILE A 483 13.85 -17.68 0.83
N LEU A 484 14.32 -18.15 -0.32
CA LEU A 484 14.76 -17.27 -1.40
C LEU A 484 13.62 -16.40 -1.96
N ARG A 485 12.41 -16.94 -2.08
CA ARG A 485 11.22 -16.15 -2.48
C ARG A 485 10.90 -15.05 -1.46
N VAL A 486 10.98 -15.38 -0.17
CA VAL A 486 10.79 -14.47 0.98
C VAL A 486 11.85 -13.37 0.99
N ILE A 487 13.13 -13.71 0.82
CA ILE A 487 14.23 -12.74 0.68
C ILE A 487 13.96 -11.79 -0.48
N GLY A 488 13.53 -12.33 -1.63
CA GLY A 488 13.23 -11.49 -2.78
C GLY A 488 12.01 -10.58 -2.61
N ASN A 489 11.09 -10.92 -1.70
CA ASN A 489 10.01 -10.02 -1.32
C ASN A 489 10.54 -8.86 -0.49
N MET A 490 11.40 -9.15 0.49
CA MET A 490 11.98 -8.13 1.35
C MET A 490 12.98 -7.23 0.61
N GLY A 491 13.71 -7.77 -0.38
CA GLY A 491 14.48 -7.00 -1.34
C GLY A 491 15.45 -5.98 -0.73
N ARG A 492 15.31 -4.71 -1.13
CA ARG A 492 16.14 -3.58 -0.67
C ARG A 492 16.17 -3.43 0.84
N THR A 493 15.09 -3.77 1.54
CA THR A 493 15.04 -3.73 3.01
C THR A 493 16.13 -4.60 3.61
N MET A 494 16.22 -5.87 3.16
CA MET A 494 17.25 -6.79 3.65
C MET A 494 18.65 -6.44 3.15
N GLU A 495 18.76 -5.83 1.96
CA GLU A 495 20.04 -5.30 1.46
C GLU A 495 20.60 -4.20 2.37
N GLN A 496 19.74 -3.30 2.87
CA GLN A 496 20.12 -2.21 3.77
C GLN A 496 20.40 -2.70 5.19
N VAL A 497 19.59 -3.63 5.69
CA VAL A 497 19.74 -4.20 7.04
C VAL A 497 20.98 -5.09 7.13
N MET A 498 21.22 -5.94 6.12
CA MET A 498 22.32 -6.92 6.14
C MET A 498 22.90 -7.19 4.74
N PRO A 499 23.86 -6.39 4.26
CA PRO A 499 24.48 -6.57 2.94
C PRO A 499 25.06 -7.97 2.70
N ARG A 500 25.54 -8.66 3.75
CA ARG A 500 26.06 -10.04 3.68
C ARG A 500 25.01 -11.05 3.19
N LEU A 501 23.73 -10.81 3.43
CA LEU A 501 22.66 -11.68 2.94
C LEU A 501 22.63 -11.68 1.40
N LYS A 502 22.74 -10.50 0.78
CA LYS A 502 22.88 -10.37 -0.67
C LYS A 502 24.11 -11.11 -1.19
N SER A 503 25.27 -10.95 -0.54
CA SER A 503 26.48 -11.69 -0.92
C SER A 503 26.29 -13.21 -0.86
N SER A 504 25.49 -13.70 0.08
CA SER A 504 25.19 -15.14 0.22
C SER A 504 24.25 -15.64 -0.88
N VAL A 505 23.23 -14.85 -1.25
CA VAL A 505 22.39 -15.11 -2.43
C VAL A 505 23.23 -15.17 -3.70
N LEU A 506 24.18 -14.24 -3.88
CA LEU A 506 25.08 -14.24 -5.04
C LEU A 506 25.97 -15.50 -5.11
N LYS A 507 26.38 -16.05 -3.96
CA LYS A 507 27.10 -17.34 -3.91
C LYS A 507 26.22 -18.49 -4.38
N CYS A 508 24.93 -18.48 -4.05
CA CYS A 508 23.99 -19.51 -4.52
C CYS A 508 23.83 -19.50 -6.05
N ILE A 509 23.92 -18.33 -6.70
CA ILE A 509 23.84 -18.22 -8.17
C ILE A 509 25.11 -18.81 -8.83
N LYS A 510 26.29 -18.53 -8.25
CA LYS A 510 27.60 -18.95 -8.77
C LYS A 510 27.90 -20.43 -8.55
N SER A 511 27.46 -20.97 -7.42
CA SER A 511 27.80 -22.34 -7.02
C SER A 511 27.08 -23.36 -7.91
N ALA A 512 27.77 -24.42 -8.30
CA ALA A 512 27.19 -25.55 -9.03
C ALA A 512 26.52 -26.59 -8.10
N LYS A 513 26.62 -26.43 -6.78
CA LYS A 513 26.04 -27.33 -5.77
C LYS A 513 24.50 -27.29 -5.71
N PRO A 514 23.83 -26.12 -5.65
CA PRO A 514 22.38 -26.07 -5.62
C PRO A 514 21.77 -26.49 -6.96
N SER A 515 20.53 -26.99 -6.91
CA SER A 515 19.77 -27.34 -8.12
C SER A 515 19.48 -26.12 -8.99
N LEU A 516 19.09 -26.38 -10.25
CA LEU A 516 18.65 -25.33 -11.17
C LEU A 516 17.49 -24.50 -10.58
N LEU A 517 16.54 -25.14 -9.90
CA LEU A 517 15.41 -24.49 -9.24
C LEU A 517 15.90 -23.45 -8.22
N ILE A 518 16.85 -23.83 -7.36
CA ILE A 518 17.42 -22.95 -6.33
C ILE A 518 18.26 -21.84 -6.94
N GLN A 519 19.07 -22.12 -7.96
CA GLN A 519 19.83 -21.09 -8.66
C GLN A 519 18.92 -20.03 -9.30
N LYS A 520 17.82 -20.45 -9.93
CA LYS A 520 16.82 -19.53 -10.48
C LYS A 520 16.11 -18.73 -9.38
N ALA A 521 15.72 -19.39 -8.29
CA ALA A 521 15.11 -18.70 -7.15
C ALA A 521 16.06 -17.65 -6.55
N ALA A 522 17.38 -17.93 -6.51
CA ALA A 522 18.39 -16.99 -6.06
C ALA A 522 18.54 -15.80 -7.01
N ILE A 523 18.49 -16.01 -8.34
CA ILE A 523 18.43 -14.90 -9.31
C ILE A 523 17.17 -14.05 -9.04
N GLN A 524 16.00 -14.68 -8.88
CA GLN A 524 14.73 -14.00 -8.61
C GLN A 524 14.66 -13.33 -7.23
N ALA A 525 15.53 -13.71 -6.28
CA ALA A 525 15.66 -13.04 -4.99
C ALA A 525 16.26 -11.62 -5.12
N LEU A 526 16.93 -11.32 -6.23
CA LEU A 526 17.50 -9.99 -6.51
C LEU A 526 16.45 -9.01 -7.08
N ARG A 527 15.20 -9.44 -7.31
CA ARG A 527 14.16 -8.67 -8.00
C ARG A 527 13.80 -7.31 -7.38
N LYS A 528 14.17 -7.06 -6.13
CA LYS A 528 13.93 -5.78 -5.44
C LYS A 528 15.20 -5.16 -4.86
N MET A 529 16.37 -5.70 -5.18
CA MET A 529 17.67 -5.21 -4.72
C MET A 529 18.34 -4.36 -5.79
N GLU A 530 19.32 -3.55 -5.40
CA GLU A 530 20.09 -2.71 -6.32
C GLU A 530 21.04 -3.54 -7.21
N LEU A 531 21.01 -3.32 -8.52
CA LEU A 531 21.88 -4.01 -9.49
C LEU A 531 23.21 -3.25 -9.69
N ARG A 532 24.06 -3.28 -8.67
CA ARG A 532 25.43 -2.70 -8.73
C ARG A 532 26.33 -3.52 -9.68
N GLU A 533 27.49 -2.96 -10.04
CA GLU A 533 28.46 -3.57 -10.99
C GLU A 533 28.78 -5.04 -10.69
N GLU A 534 29.02 -5.39 -9.42
CA GLU A 534 29.27 -6.79 -9.02
C GLU A 534 28.11 -7.72 -9.41
N VAL A 535 26.87 -7.31 -9.11
CA VAL A 535 25.68 -8.09 -9.40
C VAL A 535 25.49 -8.22 -10.91
N ARG A 536 25.64 -7.13 -11.65
CA ARG A 536 25.55 -7.12 -13.11
C ARG A 536 26.58 -8.04 -13.75
N GLY A 537 27.81 -8.04 -13.26
CA GLY A 537 28.87 -8.95 -13.70
C GLY A 537 28.50 -10.42 -13.50
N ILE A 538 27.89 -10.78 -12.37
CA ILE A 538 27.47 -12.17 -12.06
C ILE A 538 26.30 -12.61 -12.94
N LEU A 539 25.32 -11.73 -13.14
CA LEU A 539 24.17 -12.01 -14.01
C LEU A 539 24.63 -12.15 -15.47
N LEU A 540 25.50 -11.26 -15.94
CA LEU A 540 26.09 -11.35 -17.27
C LEU A 540 26.86 -12.67 -17.42
N GLN A 541 27.73 -13.02 -16.46
CA GLN A 541 28.46 -14.29 -16.50
C GLN A 541 27.52 -15.51 -16.58
N SER A 542 26.42 -15.48 -15.82
CA SER A 542 25.42 -16.56 -15.82
C SER A 542 24.63 -16.64 -17.14
N PHE A 543 24.44 -15.51 -17.83
CA PHE A 543 23.79 -15.46 -19.14
C PHE A 543 24.71 -15.96 -20.26
N VAL A 544 26.00 -15.61 -20.24
CA VAL A 544 26.95 -15.93 -21.31
C VAL A 544 27.53 -17.34 -21.21
N ASP A 545 27.35 -18.03 -20.07
CA ASP A 545 27.74 -19.42 -19.90
C ASP A 545 26.89 -20.34 -20.80
N GLY A 546 27.43 -20.71 -21.96
CA GLY A 546 26.78 -21.59 -22.93
C GLY A 546 26.57 -23.02 -22.43
N THR A 547 27.19 -23.42 -21.32
CA THR A 547 26.98 -24.73 -20.69
C THR A 547 25.82 -24.74 -19.71
N ALA A 548 25.36 -23.56 -19.27
CA ALA A 548 24.24 -23.43 -18.35
C ALA A 548 22.89 -23.72 -19.04
N PRO A 549 21.90 -24.29 -18.34
CA PRO A 549 20.55 -24.50 -18.87
C PRO A 549 19.90 -23.19 -19.34
N VAL A 550 19.09 -23.27 -20.41
CA VAL A 550 18.39 -22.14 -21.04
C VAL A 550 17.67 -21.27 -20.01
N ASP A 551 16.91 -21.90 -19.11
CA ASP A 551 16.12 -21.22 -18.07
C ASP A 551 16.98 -20.34 -17.14
N LYS A 552 18.16 -20.84 -16.73
CA LYS A 552 19.09 -20.07 -15.87
C LYS A 552 19.62 -18.86 -16.62
N ARG A 553 20.03 -19.07 -17.88
CA ARG A 553 20.60 -18.02 -18.73
C ARG A 553 19.57 -16.91 -18.96
N LEU A 554 18.33 -17.27 -19.29
CA LEU A 554 17.25 -16.32 -19.53
C LEU A 554 16.77 -15.63 -18.25
N ALA A 555 16.72 -16.33 -17.11
CA ALA A 555 16.45 -15.69 -15.83
C ALA A 555 17.51 -14.63 -15.47
N ALA A 556 18.80 -14.93 -15.72
CA ALA A 556 19.88 -13.99 -15.49
C ALA A 556 19.82 -12.78 -16.45
N TYR A 557 19.52 -13.02 -17.73
CA TYR A 557 19.30 -11.98 -18.73
C TYR A 557 18.17 -11.04 -18.34
N LEU A 558 16.98 -11.57 -18.03
CA LEU A 558 15.83 -10.76 -17.63
C LEU A 558 16.13 -9.93 -16.36
N MET A 559 16.83 -10.52 -15.38
CA MET A 559 17.23 -9.79 -14.18
C MET A 559 18.22 -8.66 -14.49
N LEU A 560 19.19 -8.89 -15.39
CA LEU A 560 20.16 -7.87 -15.82
C LEU A 560 19.48 -6.72 -16.59
N MET A 561 18.52 -7.04 -17.46
CA MET A 561 17.81 -6.07 -18.31
C MET A 561 16.92 -5.08 -17.55
N ARG A 562 16.72 -5.26 -16.24
CA ARG A 562 16.01 -4.29 -15.38
C ARG A 562 16.80 -3.00 -15.13
N GLY A 563 18.12 -3.05 -15.26
CA GLY A 563 18.99 -1.88 -15.09
C GLY A 563 20.38 -2.12 -15.66
N PRO A 564 20.51 -2.39 -16.96
CA PRO A 564 21.79 -2.68 -17.60
C PRO A 564 22.59 -1.40 -17.82
N SER A 565 23.93 -1.50 -17.82
CA SER A 565 24.78 -0.42 -18.35
C SER A 565 24.91 -0.50 -19.87
N GLN A 566 25.41 0.56 -20.49
CA GLN A 566 25.77 0.54 -21.92
C GLN A 566 26.74 -0.61 -22.26
N SER A 567 27.72 -0.90 -21.38
CA SER A 567 28.64 -2.02 -21.59
C SER A 567 27.93 -3.38 -21.55
N ASP A 568 26.90 -3.54 -20.72
CA ASP A 568 26.14 -4.79 -20.61
C ASP A 568 25.37 -5.02 -21.91
N ILE A 569 24.64 -4.01 -22.39
CA ILE A 569 23.89 -4.09 -23.64
C ILE A 569 24.82 -4.37 -24.82
N SER A 570 25.95 -3.65 -24.96
CA SER A 570 26.89 -3.89 -26.06
C SER A 570 27.49 -5.29 -26.07
N LYS A 571 27.68 -5.91 -24.89
CA LYS A 571 28.12 -7.31 -24.80
C LYS A 571 26.99 -8.26 -25.19
N ILE A 572 25.77 -8.03 -24.71
CA ILE A 572 24.59 -8.83 -25.05
C ILE A 572 24.35 -8.83 -26.58
N THR A 573 24.32 -7.66 -27.22
CA THR A 573 24.06 -7.54 -28.66
C THR A 573 25.15 -8.23 -29.49
N ARG A 574 26.42 -8.08 -29.12
CA ARG A 574 27.54 -8.76 -29.79
C ARG A 574 27.48 -10.28 -29.65
N LEU A 575 27.11 -10.77 -28.46
CA LEU A 575 27.01 -12.20 -28.19
C LEU A 575 25.80 -12.84 -28.85
N LEU A 576 24.69 -12.09 -28.98
CA LEU A 576 23.48 -12.55 -29.66
C LEU A 576 23.75 -13.03 -31.09
N LEU A 577 24.67 -12.38 -31.81
CA LEU A 577 25.08 -12.77 -33.16
C LEU A 577 25.81 -14.11 -33.22
N ARG A 578 26.42 -14.54 -32.11
CA ARG A 578 27.22 -15.77 -32.00
C ARG A 578 26.51 -16.87 -31.20
N GLU A 579 25.32 -16.58 -30.67
CA GLU A 579 24.54 -17.52 -29.87
C GLU A 579 24.20 -18.76 -30.69
N GLN A 580 24.46 -19.94 -30.14
CA GLN A 580 24.17 -21.21 -30.80
C GLN A 580 22.84 -21.80 -30.34
N ASN A 581 22.39 -21.45 -29.13
CA ASN A 581 21.11 -21.91 -28.62
C ASN A 581 19.97 -21.05 -29.17
N ASP A 582 19.15 -21.64 -30.04
CA ASP A 582 18.05 -20.95 -30.70
C ASP A 582 16.95 -20.48 -29.74
N GLN A 583 16.75 -21.15 -28.60
CA GLN A 583 15.82 -20.69 -27.58
C GLN A 583 16.28 -19.37 -26.97
N VAL A 584 17.55 -19.30 -26.56
CA VAL A 584 18.14 -18.07 -26.01
C VAL A 584 18.17 -16.95 -27.06
N LYS A 585 18.59 -17.27 -28.29
CA LYS A 585 18.67 -16.31 -29.39
C LYS A 585 17.31 -15.66 -29.69
N ASN A 586 16.25 -16.45 -29.85
CA ASN A 586 14.92 -15.93 -30.13
C ASN A 586 14.35 -15.10 -28.99
N PHE A 587 14.52 -15.55 -27.75
CA PHE A 587 14.00 -14.83 -26.60
C PHE A 587 14.66 -13.45 -26.47
N VAL A 588 15.99 -13.40 -26.57
CA VAL A 588 16.74 -12.14 -26.46
C VAL A 588 16.41 -11.22 -27.63
N ALA A 589 16.36 -11.74 -28.87
CA ALA A 589 16.02 -10.94 -30.05
C ALA A 589 14.61 -10.35 -29.96
N SER A 590 13.61 -11.15 -29.60
CA SER A 590 12.21 -10.69 -29.44
C SER A 590 12.07 -9.67 -28.31
N HIS A 591 12.74 -9.87 -27.16
CA HIS A 591 12.73 -8.90 -26.06
C HIS A 591 13.35 -7.56 -26.48
N ILE A 592 14.50 -7.57 -27.17
CA ILE A 592 15.13 -6.34 -27.66
C ILE A 592 14.25 -5.64 -28.70
N ALA A 593 13.62 -6.39 -29.61
CA ALA A 593 12.68 -5.82 -30.58
C ALA A 593 11.48 -5.15 -29.90
N ASN A 594 10.93 -5.77 -28.86
CA ASN A 594 9.82 -5.21 -28.08
C ASN A 594 10.22 -3.95 -27.31
N ILE A 595 11.43 -3.88 -26.75
CA ILE A 595 11.98 -2.66 -26.14
C ILE A 595 12.03 -1.52 -27.17
N LEU A 596 12.51 -1.80 -28.39
CA LEU A 596 12.60 -0.82 -29.48
C LEU A 596 11.22 -0.35 -29.96
N ASN A 597 10.21 -1.21 -29.91
CA ASN A 597 8.85 -0.92 -30.35
C ASN A 597 7.95 -0.36 -29.24
N SER A 598 8.40 -0.35 -27.99
CA SER A 598 7.59 0.12 -26.86
C SER A 598 7.23 1.60 -26.97
N GLU A 599 5.97 1.89 -26.60
CA GLU A 599 5.40 3.25 -26.45
C GLU A 599 5.48 3.77 -25.00
N GLU A 600 6.01 2.98 -24.06
CA GLU A 600 6.13 3.41 -22.67
C GLU A 600 7.15 4.55 -22.48
N LEU A 601 6.90 5.39 -21.48
CA LEU A 601 7.74 6.55 -21.18
C LEU A 601 8.98 6.18 -20.34
N ASP A 602 8.86 5.20 -19.45
CA ASP A 602 9.92 4.76 -18.53
C ASP A 602 11.00 3.90 -19.22
N ILE A 603 10.68 3.27 -20.35
CA ILE A 603 11.63 2.44 -21.11
C ILE A 603 12.53 3.23 -22.08
N GLN A 604 12.35 4.55 -22.19
CA GLN A 604 13.07 5.37 -23.17
C GLN A 604 14.59 5.36 -22.97
N GLU A 605 15.06 5.34 -21.71
CA GLU A 605 16.48 5.21 -21.41
C GLU A 605 17.05 3.89 -21.93
N LEU A 606 16.40 2.77 -21.59
CA LEU A 606 16.80 1.44 -22.06
C LEU A 606 16.76 1.34 -23.59
N LYS A 607 15.74 1.92 -24.21
CA LYS A 607 15.60 2.00 -25.67
C LYS A 607 16.77 2.75 -26.31
N ASN A 608 17.26 3.83 -25.70
CA ASN A 608 18.43 4.54 -26.18
C ASN A 608 19.70 3.71 -26.05
N LEU A 609 19.93 3.03 -24.92
CA LEU A 609 21.08 2.13 -24.73
C LEU A 609 21.12 1.03 -25.81
N VAL A 610 19.95 0.44 -26.09
CA VAL A 610 19.78 -0.59 -27.13
C VAL A 610 20.03 -0.01 -28.53
N LYS A 611 19.47 1.15 -28.87
CA LYS A 611 19.71 1.81 -30.16
C LYS A 611 21.19 2.08 -30.39
N GLU A 612 21.88 2.61 -29.39
CA GLU A 612 23.32 2.87 -29.46
C GLU A 612 24.12 1.59 -29.68
N ALA A 613 23.77 0.50 -28.97
CA ALA A 613 24.46 -0.78 -29.10
C ALA A 613 24.17 -1.52 -30.42
N LEU A 614 23.10 -1.16 -31.14
CA LEU A 614 22.70 -1.76 -32.42
C LEU A 614 23.10 -0.94 -33.65
N LYS A 615 23.77 0.23 -33.49
CA LYS A 615 24.21 1.04 -34.64
C LYS A 615 25.06 0.26 -35.66
N GLU A 616 25.82 -0.72 -35.18
CA GLU A 616 26.74 -1.54 -35.98
C GLU A 616 26.27 -3.00 -36.15
N SER A 617 25.05 -3.34 -35.73
CA SER A 617 24.55 -4.72 -35.74
C SER A 617 23.04 -4.82 -35.95
N GLN A 618 22.60 -5.76 -36.78
CA GLN A 618 21.18 -6.05 -36.96
C GLN A 618 20.70 -7.14 -35.99
N LEU A 619 19.43 -7.07 -35.60
CA LEU A 619 18.81 -8.13 -34.79
C LEU A 619 18.56 -9.38 -35.65
N PRO A 620 18.77 -10.59 -35.09
CA PRO A 620 18.36 -11.82 -35.76
C PRO A 620 16.85 -11.82 -36.05
N THR A 621 16.45 -12.49 -37.14
CA THR A 621 15.04 -12.73 -37.45
C THR A 621 14.43 -13.64 -36.39
N VAL A 622 13.31 -13.21 -35.79
CA VAL A 622 12.56 -14.00 -34.81
C VAL A 622 11.88 -15.17 -35.51
N MET A 623 12.07 -16.38 -34.97
CA MET A 623 11.57 -17.64 -35.53
C MET A 623 10.13 -17.96 -35.07
N ASP A 624 9.58 -19.12 -35.46
CA ASP A 624 8.20 -19.53 -35.15
C ASP A 624 7.91 -19.54 -33.64
N PHE A 625 6.88 -18.80 -33.26
CA PHE A 625 6.43 -18.61 -31.89
C PHE A 625 5.93 -19.88 -31.20
N ARG A 626 5.57 -20.92 -31.98
CA ARG A 626 5.06 -22.17 -31.41
C ARG A 626 6.15 -23.09 -30.88
N LYS A 627 7.41 -22.83 -31.24
CA LYS A 627 8.55 -23.75 -30.97
C LYS A 627 9.71 -23.08 -30.26
N PHE A 628 9.80 -21.76 -30.32
CA PHE A 628 10.92 -21.00 -29.78
C PHE A 628 10.49 -20.03 -28.69
N SER A 629 11.37 -19.85 -27.72
CA SER A 629 11.20 -18.94 -26.59
C SER A 629 11.08 -17.51 -27.08
N GLN A 630 10.10 -16.78 -26.58
CA GLN A 630 9.79 -15.43 -27.00
C GLN A 630 9.31 -14.56 -25.84
N ASN A 631 9.64 -13.27 -25.94
CA ASN A 631 9.01 -12.20 -25.20
C ASN A 631 7.94 -11.56 -26.10
N TYR A 632 6.76 -11.31 -25.53
CA TYR A 632 5.66 -10.57 -26.11
C TYR A 632 5.45 -9.31 -25.31
N GLN A 633 5.23 -8.20 -26.00
CA GLN A 633 4.90 -6.96 -25.34
C GLN A 633 3.89 -6.20 -26.17
N LEU A 634 2.82 -5.76 -25.52
CA LEU A 634 1.88 -4.80 -26.06
C LEU A 634 1.85 -3.62 -25.09
N SER A 635 2.25 -2.45 -25.57
CA SER A 635 2.20 -1.20 -24.80
C SER A 635 1.37 -0.18 -25.56
N LYS A 636 0.50 0.54 -24.85
CA LYS A 636 -0.21 1.69 -25.42
C LYS A 636 -0.12 2.87 -24.46
N SER A 637 0.25 4.03 -25.00
CA SER A 637 0.21 5.30 -24.26
C SER A 637 -0.83 6.22 -24.88
N VAL A 638 -1.72 6.76 -24.05
CA VAL A 638 -2.77 7.70 -24.43
C VAL A 638 -2.59 8.99 -23.64
N SER A 639 -2.31 10.05 -24.35
CA SER A 639 -2.32 11.41 -23.81
C SER A 639 -3.73 11.99 -23.99
N LEU A 640 -4.45 12.17 -22.89
CA LEU A 640 -5.77 12.80 -22.91
C LEU A 640 -5.63 14.31 -22.65
N PRO A 641 -6.32 15.19 -23.39
CA PRO A 641 -6.29 16.62 -23.11
C PRO A 641 -6.76 16.91 -21.68
N SER A 642 -5.93 17.59 -20.89
CA SER A 642 -6.20 17.96 -19.48
C SER A 642 -6.12 16.84 -18.43
N LEU A 643 -5.61 15.66 -18.76
CA LEU A 643 -5.29 14.59 -17.81
C LEU A 643 -3.83 14.13 -18.00
N ASP A 644 -3.24 13.54 -16.96
CA ASP A 644 -1.91 12.93 -17.07
C ASP A 644 -1.93 11.77 -18.10
N PRO A 645 -0.82 11.54 -18.83
CA PRO A 645 -0.72 10.42 -19.77
C PRO A 645 -1.03 9.11 -19.07
N VAL A 646 -1.92 8.32 -19.68
CA VAL A 646 -2.22 6.97 -19.22
C VAL A 646 -1.45 6.01 -20.11
N SER A 647 -0.66 5.12 -19.50
CA SER A 647 0.00 4.05 -20.24
C SER A 647 -0.32 2.70 -19.63
N ALA A 648 -0.53 1.72 -20.50
CA ALA A 648 -0.77 0.34 -20.12
C ALA A 648 0.16 -0.57 -20.92
N LYS A 649 0.74 -1.56 -20.25
CA LYS A 649 1.54 -2.62 -20.87
C LYS A 649 1.08 -3.98 -20.41
N ILE A 650 1.05 -4.90 -21.36
CA ILE A 650 0.93 -6.32 -21.15
C ILE A 650 2.22 -6.95 -21.68
N GLU A 651 2.93 -7.67 -20.83
CA GLU A 651 4.17 -8.36 -21.14
C GLU A 651 3.98 -9.86 -20.89
N GLY A 652 4.40 -10.69 -21.84
CA GLY A 652 4.36 -12.14 -21.76
C GLY A 652 5.72 -12.75 -22.05
N ASN A 653 6.19 -13.69 -21.23
CA ASN A 653 7.37 -14.51 -21.54
C ASN A 653 6.95 -15.96 -21.72
N LEU A 654 7.39 -16.58 -22.80
CA LEU A 654 7.32 -18.02 -23.01
C LEU A 654 8.74 -18.56 -23.16
N ILE A 655 9.12 -19.49 -22.30
CA ILE A 655 10.44 -20.13 -22.31
C ILE A 655 10.25 -21.62 -22.56
N PHE A 656 10.87 -22.09 -23.64
CA PHE A 656 10.88 -23.48 -24.08
C PHE A 656 12.24 -24.11 -23.81
N ASP A 657 12.22 -25.40 -23.49
CA ASP A 657 13.40 -26.25 -23.49
C ASP A 657 13.56 -26.89 -24.88
N PRO A 658 14.78 -27.04 -25.43
CA PRO A 658 15.00 -27.67 -26.73
C PRO A 658 14.45 -29.10 -26.86
N SER A 659 14.28 -29.82 -25.74
CA SER A 659 13.80 -31.20 -25.71
C SER A 659 12.27 -31.34 -25.59
N HIS A 660 11.55 -30.23 -25.41
CA HIS A 660 10.13 -30.22 -25.10
C HIS A 660 9.34 -29.28 -26.01
N TYR A 661 8.12 -29.66 -26.40
CA TYR A 661 7.25 -28.86 -27.26
C TYR A 661 6.29 -27.95 -26.49
N LEU A 662 6.17 -28.12 -25.17
CA LEU A 662 5.46 -27.18 -24.31
C LEU A 662 6.45 -26.18 -23.69
N PRO A 663 6.00 -24.94 -23.43
CA PRO A 663 6.81 -24.01 -22.67
C PRO A 663 6.96 -24.52 -21.24
N LYS A 664 8.20 -24.56 -20.76
CA LYS A 664 8.54 -24.92 -19.39
C LYS A 664 8.20 -23.81 -18.42
N GLU A 665 8.31 -22.56 -18.88
CA GLU A 665 7.91 -21.38 -18.10
C GLU A 665 7.06 -20.45 -18.94
N SER A 666 6.02 -19.92 -18.31
CA SER A 666 5.23 -18.82 -18.83
C SER A 666 5.10 -17.72 -17.77
N MET A 667 5.14 -16.46 -18.20
CA MET A 667 4.90 -15.32 -17.32
C MET A 667 4.00 -14.33 -18.05
N LEU A 668 3.02 -13.80 -17.33
CA LEU A 668 2.16 -12.70 -17.77
C LEU A 668 2.24 -11.58 -16.74
N LYS A 669 2.55 -10.37 -17.18
CA LYS A 669 2.64 -9.17 -16.34
C LYS A 669 1.86 -8.03 -16.96
N THR A 670 1.14 -7.29 -16.11
CA THR A 670 0.44 -6.08 -16.50
C THR A 670 0.99 -4.88 -15.73
N THR A 671 1.30 -3.81 -16.44
CA THR A 671 1.80 -2.56 -15.87
C THR A 671 0.85 -1.44 -16.25
N LEU A 672 0.50 -0.58 -15.28
CA LEU A 672 -0.38 0.56 -15.49
C LEU A 672 0.26 1.82 -14.90
N ALA A 673 0.27 2.91 -15.67
CA ALA A 673 0.55 4.25 -15.19
C ALA A 673 -0.70 5.11 -15.40
N VAL A 674 -1.28 5.61 -14.30
CA VAL A 674 -2.50 6.43 -14.28
C VAL A 674 -2.36 7.53 -13.22
N PHE A 675 -3.08 8.64 -13.40
CA PHE A 675 -3.17 9.74 -12.42
C PHE A 675 -1.82 10.36 -12.02
N GLY A 676 -0.86 10.41 -12.96
CA GLY A 676 0.47 10.94 -12.69
C GLY A 676 1.35 10.07 -11.78
N PHE A 677 0.88 8.88 -11.41
CA PHE A 677 1.69 7.91 -10.68
C PHE A 677 2.73 7.26 -11.58
N ALA A 678 3.87 6.91 -10.98
CA ALA A 678 4.87 6.09 -11.64
C ALA A 678 4.24 4.77 -12.12
N PRO A 679 4.67 4.22 -13.28
CA PRO A 679 4.21 2.93 -13.76
C PRO A 679 4.34 1.87 -12.67
N THR A 680 3.25 1.15 -12.42
CA THR A 680 3.19 0.14 -11.36
C THR A 680 2.71 -1.19 -11.94
N ASP A 681 3.42 -2.27 -11.62
CA ASP A 681 3.05 -3.63 -12.00
C ASP A 681 1.81 -4.05 -11.20
N LEU A 682 0.65 -4.15 -11.86
CA LEU A 682 -0.61 -4.47 -11.20
C LEU A 682 -0.68 -5.94 -10.80
N ILE A 683 -0.49 -6.82 -11.78
CA ILE A 683 -0.57 -8.27 -11.62
C ILE A 683 0.57 -8.92 -12.41
N GLU A 684 1.26 -9.85 -11.78
CA GLU A 684 2.20 -10.76 -12.43
C GLU A 684 1.83 -12.19 -12.05
N ILE A 685 1.62 -13.05 -13.04
CA ILE A 685 1.39 -14.49 -12.87
C ILE A 685 2.51 -15.20 -13.60
N GLY A 686 3.22 -16.08 -12.90
CA GLY A 686 4.20 -16.97 -13.52
C GLY A 686 3.83 -18.42 -13.28
N LEU A 687 3.97 -19.23 -14.32
CA LEU A 687 3.79 -20.67 -14.32
C LEU A 687 5.11 -21.34 -14.69
N GLU A 688 5.51 -22.36 -13.96
CA GLU A 688 6.64 -23.23 -14.29
C GLU A 688 6.14 -24.67 -14.22
N GLY A 689 6.38 -25.47 -15.26
CA GLY A 689 5.91 -26.85 -15.32
C GLY A 689 6.80 -27.76 -16.16
N LYS A 690 6.83 -29.04 -15.83
CA LYS A 690 7.54 -30.08 -16.58
C LYS A 690 6.76 -31.41 -16.54
N GLY A 691 6.96 -32.23 -17.56
CA GLY A 691 6.40 -33.59 -17.62
C GLY A 691 4.90 -33.64 -17.93
N PHE A 692 4.34 -32.59 -18.54
CA PHE A 692 2.93 -32.57 -18.95
C PHE A 692 2.70 -33.22 -20.31
N GLU A 693 3.71 -33.19 -21.19
CA GLU A 693 3.67 -33.76 -22.54
C GLU A 693 3.17 -35.21 -22.53
N PRO A 694 3.69 -36.11 -21.69
CA PRO A 694 3.29 -37.51 -21.79
C PRO A 694 1.86 -37.77 -21.33
N THR A 695 1.35 -36.93 -20.42
CA THR A 695 -0.06 -36.92 -19.98
C THR A 695 -0.96 -36.36 -21.08
N LEU A 696 -0.55 -35.26 -21.72
CA LEU A 696 -1.29 -34.66 -22.83
C LEU A 696 -1.30 -35.56 -24.06
N GLU A 697 -0.20 -36.28 -24.35
CA GLU A 697 -0.16 -37.29 -25.41
C GLU A 697 -1.09 -38.47 -25.10
N ALA A 698 -1.11 -38.95 -23.86
CA ALA A 698 -2.00 -40.04 -23.44
C ALA A 698 -3.48 -39.64 -23.51
N LEU A 699 -3.81 -38.36 -23.31
CA LEU A 699 -5.18 -37.86 -23.39
C LEU A 699 -5.58 -37.42 -24.82
N PHE A 700 -4.76 -36.58 -25.44
CA PHE A 700 -5.08 -35.82 -26.65
C PHE A 700 -4.15 -36.11 -27.83
N GLY A 701 -3.10 -36.91 -27.64
CA GLY A 701 -2.25 -37.34 -28.75
C GLY A 701 -3.03 -38.17 -29.76
N LYS A 702 -2.48 -38.37 -30.97
CA LYS A 702 -3.17 -39.08 -32.07
C LYS A 702 -3.72 -40.47 -31.70
N LYS A 703 -3.13 -41.14 -30.72
CA LYS A 703 -3.56 -42.43 -30.16
C LYS A 703 -3.93 -42.33 -28.68
N GLY A 704 -4.34 -41.15 -28.25
CA GLY A 704 -4.71 -40.83 -26.87
C GLY A 704 -6.18 -41.14 -26.59
N PHE A 705 -6.55 -41.03 -25.32
CA PHE A 705 -7.87 -41.35 -24.80
C PHE A 705 -9.01 -40.65 -25.55
N PHE A 706 -8.94 -39.33 -25.74
CA PHE A 706 -10.02 -38.56 -26.37
C PHE A 706 -10.18 -38.89 -27.85
N PRO A 707 -9.13 -38.87 -28.70
CA PRO A 707 -9.26 -39.31 -30.09
C PRO A 707 -9.74 -40.75 -30.22
N ASP A 708 -9.20 -41.69 -29.43
CA ASP A 708 -9.63 -43.10 -29.44
C ASP A 708 -11.12 -43.22 -29.00
N SER A 709 -11.54 -42.48 -27.97
CA SER A 709 -12.91 -42.47 -27.47
C SER A 709 -13.88 -41.84 -28.47
N VAL A 710 -13.49 -40.74 -29.12
CA VAL A 710 -14.28 -40.05 -30.13
C VAL A 710 -14.41 -40.93 -31.37
N ASN A 711 -13.33 -41.55 -31.85
CA ASN A 711 -13.37 -42.52 -32.95
C ASN A 711 -14.32 -43.68 -32.62
N LYS A 712 -14.22 -44.25 -31.41
CA LYS A 712 -15.11 -45.33 -30.97
C LYS A 712 -16.53 -44.89 -30.71
N ALA A 713 -16.81 -43.64 -30.30
CA ALA A 713 -18.16 -43.13 -30.03
C ALA A 713 -18.89 -42.70 -31.31
N LEU A 714 -18.19 -42.07 -32.26
CA LEU A 714 -18.74 -41.67 -33.56
C LEU A 714 -19.14 -42.87 -34.42
N TYR A 715 -18.49 -44.01 -34.22
CA TYR A 715 -18.86 -45.30 -34.79
C TYR A 715 -20.31 -45.71 -34.43
N TRP A 716 -20.86 -45.28 -33.28
CA TRP A 716 -22.24 -45.59 -32.85
C TRP A 716 -23.29 -44.65 -33.44
N VAL A 717 -22.86 -43.50 -33.98
CA VAL A 717 -23.75 -42.48 -34.56
C VAL A 717 -24.09 -42.83 -36.03
N ASN A 718 -23.59 -43.97 -36.55
CA ASN A 718 -24.01 -44.65 -37.77
C ASN A 718 -24.26 -43.72 -38.99
N GLY A 719 -23.30 -42.82 -39.27
CA GLY A 719 -23.40 -41.89 -40.41
C GLY A 719 -24.32 -40.68 -40.22
N GLN A 720 -24.84 -40.43 -39.02
CA GLN A 720 -25.64 -39.23 -38.70
C GLN A 720 -24.80 -38.02 -38.26
N VAL A 721 -23.48 -38.08 -38.39
CA VAL A 721 -22.59 -36.97 -38.04
C VAL A 721 -22.58 -35.97 -39.19
N PRO A 722 -23.01 -34.71 -38.97
CA PRO A 722 -23.04 -33.70 -40.02
C PRO A 722 -21.66 -33.49 -40.67
N ASP A 723 -21.61 -33.27 -41.99
CA ASP A 723 -20.37 -33.21 -42.78
C ASP A 723 -19.33 -32.21 -42.25
N HIS A 724 -19.77 -31.10 -41.67
CA HIS A 724 -18.88 -30.11 -41.06
C HIS A 724 -18.17 -30.64 -39.82
N VAL A 725 -18.86 -31.43 -38.99
CA VAL A 725 -18.29 -32.07 -37.80
C VAL A 725 -17.34 -33.18 -38.24
N SER A 726 -17.74 -34.01 -39.20
CA SER A 726 -16.90 -35.05 -39.80
C SER A 726 -15.60 -34.47 -40.39
N LYS A 727 -15.66 -33.31 -41.04
CA LYS A 727 -14.48 -32.62 -41.56
C LYS A 727 -13.54 -32.13 -40.46
N VAL A 728 -14.07 -31.50 -39.40
CA VAL A 728 -13.25 -31.08 -38.24
C VAL A 728 -12.60 -32.28 -37.57
N LEU A 729 -13.31 -33.40 -37.46
CA LEU A 729 -12.82 -34.64 -36.88
C LEU A 729 -11.70 -35.29 -37.70
N VAL A 730 -11.81 -35.29 -39.03
CA VAL A 730 -10.75 -35.76 -39.93
C VAL A 730 -9.55 -34.82 -39.88
N ASP A 731 -9.77 -33.50 -40.00
CA ASP A 731 -8.70 -32.51 -40.11
C ASP A 731 -7.89 -32.33 -38.81
N HIS A 732 -8.51 -32.51 -37.64
CA HIS A 732 -7.87 -32.24 -36.34
C HIS A 732 -7.59 -33.50 -35.50
N PHE A 733 -8.30 -34.61 -35.74
CA PHE A 733 -8.18 -35.83 -34.93
C PHE A 733 -7.80 -37.09 -35.73
N ASP A 734 -7.46 -36.94 -37.02
CA ASP A 734 -6.94 -38.03 -37.88
C ASP A 734 -7.89 -39.24 -37.95
N TYR A 735 -9.21 -38.97 -38.00
CA TYR A 735 -10.26 -40.01 -38.05
C TYR A 735 -10.14 -40.88 -39.32
N THR A 736 -10.05 -42.20 -39.15
CA THR A 736 -10.12 -43.20 -40.23
C THR A 736 -11.39 -44.06 -40.11
N LYS A 737 -12.14 -44.18 -41.20
CA LYS A 737 -13.34 -45.02 -41.29
C LYS A 737 -12.91 -46.48 -41.49
N ASP A 738 -12.93 -47.29 -40.43
CA ASP A 738 -12.53 -48.71 -40.46
C ASP A 738 -13.76 -49.62 -40.26
N ASP A 739 -13.84 -50.74 -40.98
CA ASP A 739 -15.07 -51.54 -41.19
C ASP A 739 -15.33 -52.65 -40.15
N LYS A 740 -14.65 -52.67 -38.99
CA LYS A 740 -14.79 -53.76 -38.00
C LYS A 740 -15.75 -53.45 -36.85
N HIS A 741 -16.70 -54.36 -36.62
CA HIS A 741 -17.79 -54.21 -35.65
C HIS A 741 -17.45 -54.75 -34.25
N GLU A 742 -17.51 -53.90 -33.21
CA GLU A 742 -17.66 -54.29 -31.80
C GLU A 742 -19.08 -53.95 -31.32
N GLN A 743 -19.81 -54.91 -30.73
CA GLN A 743 -21.24 -54.82 -30.42
C GLN A 743 -21.58 -54.15 -29.07
N ASP A 744 -20.60 -53.80 -28.22
CA ASP A 744 -20.86 -53.25 -26.88
C ASP A 744 -19.96 -52.03 -26.56
N MET A 745 -20.58 -50.89 -26.23
CA MET A 745 -19.93 -49.60 -25.97
C MET A 745 -19.04 -49.66 -24.72
N VAL A 746 -19.47 -50.41 -23.70
CA VAL A 746 -18.70 -50.58 -22.47
C VAL A 746 -17.45 -51.41 -22.76
N ASN A 747 -17.58 -52.51 -23.51
CA ASN A 747 -16.44 -53.34 -23.91
C ASN A 747 -15.50 -52.63 -24.91
N GLY A 748 -16.01 -51.66 -25.68
CA GLY A 748 -15.21 -50.83 -26.56
C GLY A 748 -14.39 -49.76 -25.82
N ILE A 749 -14.97 -49.11 -24.81
CA ILE A 749 -14.35 -47.99 -24.08
C ILE A 749 -13.48 -48.46 -22.90
N MET A 750 -13.84 -49.55 -22.22
CA MET A 750 -13.09 -50.06 -21.05
C MET A 750 -11.60 -50.32 -21.36
N PRO A 751 -11.21 -50.93 -22.49
CA PRO A 751 -9.80 -51.09 -22.85
C PRO A 751 -9.07 -49.77 -23.09
N ILE A 752 -9.77 -48.72 -23.55
CA ILE A 752 -9.20 -47.37 -23.74
C ILE A 752 -8.95 -46.71 -22.37
N VAL A 753 -9.87 -46.89 -21.43
CA VAL A 753 -9.69 -46.43 -20.04
C VAL A 753 -8.54 -47.16 -19.37
N GLU A 754 -8.44 -48.49 -19.52
CA GLU A 754 -7.33 -49.29 -18.98
C GLU A 754 -5.98 -48.87 -19.60
N LYS A 755 -5.94 -48.66 -20.92
CA LYS A 755 -4.79 -48.11 -21.62
C LYS A 755 -4.39 -46.75 -21.07
N LEU A 756 -5.34 -45.82 -20.88
CA LEU A 756 -5.08 -44.51 -20.27
C LEU A 756 -4.51 -44.66 -18.86
N ILE A 757 -5.09 -45.52 -18.01
CA ILE A 757 -4.60 -45.74 -16.65
C ILE A 757 -3.17 -46.29 -16.67
N ASN A 758 -2.85 -47.22 -17.57
CA ASN A 758 -1.51 -47.77 -17.71
C ASN A 758 -0.52 -46.73 -18.27
N ASP A 759 -0.93 -45.93 -19.24
CA ASP A 759 -0.13 -44.84 -19.82
C ASP A 759 0.14 -43.74 -18.78
N LEU A 760 -0.79 -43.45 -17.87
CA LEU A 760 -0.60 -42.48 -16.80
C LEU A 760 0.20 -43.03 -15.63
N ARG A 761 0.13 -44.34 -15.34
CA ARG A 761 0.92 -44.99 -14.27
C ARG A 761 2.36 -45.23 -14.66
N SER A 762 2.65 -45.42 -15.95
CA SER A 762 3.98 -45.76 -16.47
C SER A 762 4.85 -44.54 -16.76
N LYS A 763 4.32 -43.32 -16.64
CA LYS A 763 5.00 -42.07 -17.02
C LYS A 763 5.27 -41.18 -15.81
N GLU A 764 6.23 -40.26 -15.97
CA GLU A 764 6.61 -39.30 -14.94
C GLU A 764 5.42 -38.43 -14.50
N ILE A 765 5.29 -38.22 -13.19
CA ILE A 765 4.24 -37.38 -12.62
C ILE A 765 4.57 -35.91 -12.94
N PRO A 766 3.64 -35.15 -13.56
CA PRO A 766 3.88 -33.75 -13.88
C PRO A 766 4.12 -32.93 -12.61
N GLU A 767 5.07 -31.99 -12.70
CA GLU A 767 5.29 -30.98 -11.67
C GLU A 767 4.90 -29.61 -12.22
N ALA A 768 4.13 -28.83 -11.46
CA ALA A 768 3.91 -27.42 -11.76
C ALA A 768 3.96 -26.56 -10.50
N ARG A 769 4.43 -25.33 -10.69
CA ARG A 769 4.46 -24.24 -9.72
C ARG A 769 3.85 -23.00 -10.37
N ALA A 770 3.00 -22.28 -9.64
CA ALA A 770 2.46 -21.00 -10.09
C ALA A 770 2.64 -19.95 -8.99
N TYR A 771 3.06 -18.74 -9.32
CA TYR A 771 3.14 -17.63 -8.37
C TYR A 771 2.28 -16.46 -8.81
N LEU A 772 1.87 -15.65 -7.83
CA LEU A 772 1.11 -14.43 -8.04
C LEU A 772 1.81 -13.26 -7.36
N ARG A 773 2.01 -12.17 -8.11
CA ARG A 773 2.39 -10.87 -7.56
C ARG A 773 1.31 -9.84 -7.85
N ILE A 774 1.08 -8.97 -6.87
CA ILE A 774 0.16 -7.84 -6.97
C ILE A 774 0.92 -6.59 -6.54
N LEU A 775 0.90 -5.51 -7.34
CA LEU A 775 1.61 -4.26 -7.03
C LEU A 775 3.12 -4.47 -6.75
N GLY A 776 3.74 -5.39 -7.50
CA GLY A 776 5.15 -5.79 -7.32
C GLY A 776 5.44 -6.64 -6.07
N GLU A 777 4.45 -6.94 -5.24
CA GLU A 777 4.57 -7.79 -4.05
C GLU A 777 4.13 -9.23 -4.36
N GLU A 778 4.98 -10.22 -4.11
CA GLU A 778 4.60 -11.61 -4.29
C GLU A 778 3.76 -12.08 -3.11
N LEU A 779 2.56 -12.57 -3.38
CA LEU A 779 1.65 -13.06 -2.34
C LEU A 779 1.94 -14.51 -1.95
N GLY A 780 2.54 -15.27 -2.87
CA GLY A 780 2.86 -16.66 -2.64
C GLY A 780 3.00 -17.43 -3.96
N PHE A 781 3.20 -18.73 -3.81
CA PHE A 781 3.13 -19.68 -4.90
C PHE A 781 2.27 -20.89 -4.50
N VAL A 782 1.79 -21.63 -5.50
CA VAL A 782 1.07 -22.90 -5.37
C VAL A 782 1.76 -23.97 -6.21
N ARG A 783 1.69 -25.23 -5.77
CA ARG A 783 2.18 -26.40 -6.50
C ARG A 783 1.00 -27.22 -6.99
N LEU A 784 1.22 -28.03 -8.04
CA LEU A 784 0.19 -28.95 -8.52
C LEU A 784 -0.34 -29.89 -7.43
N GLN A 785 0.53 -30.38 -6.54
CA GLN A 785 0.17 -31.22 -5.40
C GLN A 785 -0.75 -30.49 -4.40
N ASP A 786 -0.57 -29.18 -4.25
CA ASP A 786 -1.41 -28.37 -3.35
C ASP A 786 -2.87 -28.33 -3.89
N LEU A 787 -3.05 -28.29 -5.22
CA LEU A 787 -4.37 -28.35 -5.87
C LEU A 787 -5.03 -29.74 -5.74
N GLN A 788 -4.24 -30.82 -5.78
CA GLN A 788 -4.75 -32.17 -5.53
C GLN A 788 -5.27 -32.33 -4.10
N LEU A 789 -4.56 -31.78 -3.12
CA LEU A 789 -5.00 -31.75 -1.74
C LEU A 789 -6.29 -30.91 -1.57
N LEU A 790 -6.34 -29.72 -2.18
CA LEU A 790 -7.55 -28.89 -2.19
C LEU A 790 -8.75 -29.61 -2.82
N GLY A 791 -8.54 -30.31 -3.95
CA GLY A 791 -9.57 -31.14 -4.58
C GLY A 791 -10.10 -32.22 -3.64
N ARG A 792 -9.22 -32.93 -2.94
CA ARG A 792 -9.62 -33.93 -1.93
C ARG A 792 -10.37 -33.31 -0.75
N LEU A 793 -9.94 -32.14 -0.27
CA LEU A 793 -10.61 -31.41 0.81
C LEU A 793 -12.00 -30.87 0.41
N LEU A 794 -12.17 -30.47 -0.86
CA LEU A 794 -13.47 -30.01 -1.38
C LEU A 794 -14.46 -31.17 -1.61
N LEU A 795 -13.93 -32.37 -1.88
CA LEU A 795 -14.69 -33.61 -2.11
C LEU A 795 -14.96 -34.42 -0.84
N SER A 796 -14.27 -34.13 0.27
CA SER A 796 -14.55 -34.71 1.60
C SER A 796 -15.41 -33.76 2.44
N ASP A 797 -16.27 -34.30 3.31
CA ASP A 797 -17.02 -33.49 4.28
C ASP A 797 -16.03 -32.84 5.27
N LEU A 798 -15.79 -31.54 5.09
CA LEU A 798 -14.88 -30.75 5.93
C LEU A 798 -15.31 -30.78 7.41
N PRO A 799 -14.36 -30.81 8.36
CA PRO A 799 -14.63 -30.49 9.77
C PRO A 799 -15.28 -29.11 9.90
N ASP A 800 -16.22 -28.94 10.83
CA ASP A 800 -17.01 -27.70 10.98
C ASP A 800 -16.16 -26.42 11.16
N SER A 801 -14.94 -26.54 11.69
CA SER A 801 -13.99 -25.44 11.85
C SER A 801 -13.39 -24.90 10.54
N LEU A 802 -13.42 -25.69 9.46
CA LEU A 802 -12.87 -25.32 8.13
C LEU A 802 -13.95 -24.99 7.11
N LYS A 803 -15.23 -25.27 7.41
CA LYS A 803 -16.37 -24.97 6.52
C LYS A 803 -16.48 -23.47 6.16
N ILE A 804 -15.96 -22.58 7.00
CA ILE A 804 -16.06 -21.12 6.83
C ILE A 804 -15.22 -20.59 5.65
N LEU A 805 -14.13 -21.25 5.27
CA LEU A 805 -13.29 -20.85 4.14
C LEU A 805 -13.74 -21.47 2.80
N ALA A 806 -14.43 -22.63 2.85
CA ALA A 806 -14.80 -23.39 1.65
C ALA A 806 -16.23 -23.09 1.14
N THR A 807 -17.14 -22.61 1.98
CA THR A 807 -18.55 -22.40 1.58
C THR A 807 -18.75 -21.19 0.67
N GLN A 808 -17.90 -20.16 0.72
CA GLN A 808 -17.98 -19.04 -0.24
C GLN A 808 -17.46 -19.37 -1.64
N SER A 809 -16.58 -20.38 -1.80
CA SER A 809 -16.07 -20.75 -3.13
C SER A 809 -17.00 -21.73 -3.87
N LYS A 810 -17.79 -22.54 -3.15
CA LYS A 810 -18.75 -23.46 -3.77
C LYS A 810 -19.95 -22.75 -4.38
N GLU A 811 -20.48 -21.69 -3.75
CA GLU A 811 -21.63 -20.95 -4.31
C GLU A 811 -21.24 -19.99 -5.45
N SER A 812 -20.06 -19.35 -5.39
CA SER A 812 -19.62 -18.41 -6.43
C SER A 812 -19.19 -19.09 -7.74
N ALA A 813 -18.60 -20.30 -7.67
CA ALA A 813 -18.22 -21.06 -8.86
C ALA A 813 -19.42 -21.67 -9.62
N CYS A 814 -20.51 -22.01 -8.92
CA CYS A 814 -21.71 -22.59 -9.55
C CYS A 814 -22.68 -21.54 -10.12
N ILE A 815 -22.64 -20.29 -9.65
CA ILE A 815 -23.48 -19.21 -10.20
C ILE A 815 -22.87 -18.68 -11.51
N SER A 816 -21.54 -18.58 -11.62
CA SER A 816 -20.88 -18.05 -12.83
C SER A 816 -20.99 -18.94 -14.07
N LEU A 817 -21.33 -20.23 -13.93
CA LEU A 817 -21.48 -21.16 -15.07
C LEU A 817 -22.93 -21.30 -15.57
N LYS A 818 -23.92 -20.80 -14.81
CA LYS A 818 -25.34 -20.81 -15.24
C LYS A 818 -25.72 -19.59 -16.08
N ASP A 819 -25.05 -18.45 -15.87
CA ASP A 819 -25.40 -17.20 -16.56
C ASP A 819 -24.70 -17.01 -17.91
N THR A 820 -23.80 -17.91 -18.31
CA THR A 820 -23.15 -17.91 -19.63
C THR A 820 -23.83 -18.81 -20.67
N SER A 821 -24.95 -19.46 -20.34
CA SER A 821 -25.74 -20.25 -21.30
C SER A 821 -26.97 -19.52 -21.88
N SER A 822 -27.09 -18.22 -21.64
CA SER A 822 -28.11 -17.37 -22.27
C SER A 822 -27.55 -15.99 -22.61
N LEU A 823 -26.68 -15.95 -23.62
CA LEU A 823 -26.36 -14.78 -24.43
C LEU A 823 -25.93 -15.22 -25.82
#